data_AF-A0A6N2SZQ9-F1
#
_entry.id   AF-A0A6N2SZQ9-F1
#
_cell.length_a   1.000
_cell.length_b   1.000
_cell.length_c   1.000
_cell.angle_alpha   90.00
_cell.angle_beta   90.00
_cell.angle_gamma   90.00
#
_symmetry.space_group_name_H-M   'P 1'
#
loop_
_entity.id
_entity.type
_entity.pdbx_description
1 polymer ?
#
loop_
_entity_poly.entity_id
_entity_poly.type
_entity_poly.pdbx_seq_one_letter_code
_entity_poly.pdbx_strand_id
1 'polypeptide(L)'
;MRRKWLENPGGGISRIHKVIPDEQIKNKTRESAENGQTLLDVSKGDIRITKDGAVGGGLEEDETRLNSKGYWIIGTTTEHSVKVEKDVKTEITLDNVNITCSQYDCINVSHAYVTITLIGKNQLFCNSGNKSSGDFTYAGCALAKDGMDGQLTIQCQDAEKAGHKCDNSCGSLYAKAKEEHLDLCAIGSTLRGVKIPGDAGFSNFTIKGGNITAMGGLHSCGIGAACETEAVGGEHAKNIRISGGIVEAKGTTYGAGIGGGYGTKVEGIYITGGSVKATGGAYAPGIGAAKYGRTDGKGSMEVKDIKISGGDTVVKAIGDKTTSMPGIGSGGGNGKVSNVTASPDFGFQGYIQDGTSEEDYTFVEGTPFKEETAIEVGKFYTMVYFGPYRDTNEIEKDTKDQIGANHVISKTGGEGFTKEQLKGLTKVTGKDETGTDFDTSDLTFTKEEQIQAINAAKTAGKTGEFPLTFTTPNGTETTVNVYLKGEGTDAAQINPERMEPTIGADNFRQDTGGEPFSEEDVRRLAQVQGKNKEGTTYPQDEFTPDAGQLETINKAKTLGKGGTFKLTFTSPDGKKATVEVVLKVYDETSVNETTGEQIKGLDIISKTGGDAFTKEQLKDLSDVTAFNGSGEAIDRADLIFPNEDQVKAVNEAKMNGKTGDFLLYIETPAGTGITIHVFLRDRGTDQVRSTEDGTQRGSLGANDTVQPTGGKGFSEEEIRNFCKVKGKDIHGNSVNARVDEGQLKEINEAKTRGVTGTFRLTFSLEDRTGAVVSVTLTGDHTVSFDPDGGDYYPKDQIIVGGRTAVEPKEPGKDGYVFEGWYYTDEDGKEIKWDFDMPVHQSVTLKAKWKKEPADTKTTETTTVKKPKKKRETGSWNYREIGRDTKENRTAETGDEHKMPWIFGCVAGLTGAAFCLFMKKRIQ
;
A
#
# COMPACT_ATOMS: atom_id res chain seq x y z
N MET A 1 18.37 41.42 -35.39
CA MET A 1 19.48 42.08 -36.11
C MET A 1 20.82 41.59 -35.55
N ARG A 2 21.99 42.06 -36.04
CA ARG A 2 23.34 41.49 -35.79
C ARG A 2 24.03 41.94 -34.49
N ARG A 3 25.15 41.24 -34.17
CA ARG A 3 26.25 41.45 -33.16
C ARG A 3 26.06 40.58 -31.91
N LYS A 4 26.94 39.63 -31.52
CA LYS A 4 28.34 39.24 -31.86
C LYS A 4 29.46 40.17 -31.33
N TRP A 5 30.64 39.58 -31.09
CA TRP A 5 31.90 40.05 -30.45
C TRP A 5 32.03 39.77 -28.94
N LEU A 6 33.18 39.33 -28.38
CA LEU A 6 34.28 38.46 -28.90
C LEU A 6 35.12 37.86 -27.71
N GLU A 7 36.29 37.27 -27.98
CA GLU A 7 37.05 36.33 -27.13
C GLU A 7 38.32 36.92 -26.45
N ASN A 8 39.06 36.04 -25.73
CA ASN A 8 40.53 36.05 -25.45
C ASN A 8 41.11 36.92 -24.28
N PRO A 9 42.34 36.65 -23.76
CA PRO A 9 43.00 35.33 -23.54
C PRO A 9 43.94 35.21 -22.28
N GLY A 10 44.28 33.97 -21.88
CA GLY A 10 45.70 33.53 -21.68
C GLY A 10 46.44 33.61 -20.30
N GLY A 11 47.05 32.47 -19.89
CA GLY A 11 48.22 32.36 -18.97
C GLY A 11 47.92 32.10 -17.47
N GLY A 12 48.72 31.36 -16.68
CA GLY A 12 49.88 30.47 -16.99
C GLY A 12 50.72 30.04 -15.76
N ILE A 13 51.63 29.05 -15.94
CA ILE A 13 52.82 28.66 -15.11
C ILE A 13 52.70 27.60 -13.97
N SER A 14 53.03 26.33 -14.30
CA SER A 14 53.90 25.29 -13.64
C SER A 14 53.85 24.99 -12.11
N ARG A 15 54.07 23.73 -11.65
CA ARG A 15 55.43 23.10 -11.54
C ARG A 15 55.52 21.55 -11.43
N ILE A 16 56.26 20.97 -12.39
CA ILE A 16 57.37 19.95 -12.33
C ILE A 16 57.26 18.64 -11.51
N HIS A 17 57.47 17.50 -12.22
CA HIS A 17 58.28 16.27 -11.94
C HIS A 17 57.52 15.00 -12.39
N LYS A 18 58.13 13.97 -13.01
CA LYS A 18 59.53 13.66 -13.39
C LYS A 18 59.54 12.77 -14.66
N VAL A 19 60.60 12.81 -15.47
CA VAL A 19 60.75 11.97 -16.68
C VAL A 19 61.73 10.81 -16.44
N ILE A 20 61.39 9.63 -16.99
CA ILE A 20 62.32 8.56 -17.39
C ILE A 20 61.89 8.16 -18.83
N PRO A 21 62.80 7.93 -19.79
CA PRO A 21 62.47 7.89 -21.21
C PRO A 21 62.19 6.48 -21.75
N ASP A 22 61.54 6.45 -22.91
CA ASP A 22 61.72 5.41 -23.93
C ASP A 22 61.93 6.10 -25.30
N GLU A 23 62.62 5.43 -26.23
CA GLU A 23 63.16 6.08 -27.43
C GLU A 23 62.18 6.23 -28.61
N GLN A 24 62.57 7.06 -29.60
CA GLN A 24 61.74 7.37 -30.77
C GLN A 24 61.64 6.20 -31.74
N ILE A 25 60.41 5.80 -32.07
CA ILE A 25 60.07 5.29 -33.41
C ILE A 25 58.94 6.16 -33.98
N LYS A 26 59.12 6.63 -35.21
CA LYS A 26 58.11 7.37 -35.96
C LYS A 26 57.04 6.39 -36.43
N ASN A 27 55.80 6.56 -36.00
CA ASN A 27 54.65 6.00 -36.70
C ASN A 27 53.87 7.12 -37.39
N LYS A 28 53.50 6.91 -38.65
CA LYS A 28 52.39 7.64 -39.27
C LYS A 28 51.13 7.40 -38.42
N THR A 29 50.24 8.38 -38.37
CA THR A 29 48.88 8.15 -37.88
C THR A 29 48.19 7.15 -38.81
N ARG A 30 48.05 5.90 -38.34
CA ARG A 30 47.18 4.90 -38.97
C ARG A 30 45.73 5.37 -38.83
N GLU A 31 44.88 5.10 -39.82
CA GLU A 31 43.47 5.51 -39.76
C GLU A 31 42.74 4.67 -38.69
N SER A 32 42.34 5.34 -37.60
CA SER A 32 41.56 4.77 -36.50
C SER A 32 40.22 5.46 -36.41
N ALA A 33 39.15 4.70 -36.19
CA ALA A 33 37.85 5.25 -35.83
C ALA A 33 37.91 6.03 -34.51
N GLU A 34 36.93 6.91 -34.26
CA GLU A 34 36.94 7.83 -33.09
C GLU A 34 36.97 7.10 -31.74
N ASN A 35 36.54 5.84 -31.68
CA ASN A 35 36.59 4.97 -30.49
C ASN A 35 37.95 4.26 -30.28
N GLY A 36 38.92 4.45 -31.17
CA GLY A 36 40.24 3.82 -31.13
C GLY A 36 40.34 2.45 -31.82
N GLN A 37 39.29 1.98 -32.51
CA GLN A 37 39.36 0.80 -33.37
C GLN A 37 40.18 1.10 -34.63
N THR A 38 40.90 0.09 -35.14
CA THR A 38 41.60 0.22 -36.43
C THR A 38 40.56 0.21 -37.55
N LEU A 39 40.58 1.21 -38.44
CA LEU A 39 39.66 1.29 -39.58
C LEU A 39 40.16 0.36 -40.70
N LEU A 40 39.28 -0.49 -41.22
CA LEU A 40 39.54 -1.43 -42.31
C LEU A 40 38.44 -1.30 -43.36
N ASP A 41 38.83 -1.35 -44.63
CA ASP A 41 37.94 -1.22 -45.78
C ASP A 41 38.00 -2.48 -46.64
N VAL A 42 36.94 -3.29 -46.58
CA VAL A 42 36.84 -4.58 -47.28
C VAL A 42 36.72 -4.41 -48.81
N SER A 43 36.53 -3.18 -49.31
CA SER A 43 36.63 -2.90 -50.75
C SER A 43 38.07 -2.77 -51.25
N LYS A 44 39.07 -2.71 -50.36
CA LYS A 44 40.50 -2.55 -50.68
C LYS A 44 41.33 -3.84 -50.55
N GLY A 45 40.71 -4.96 -50.18
CA GLY A 45 41.34 -6.28 -50.07
C GLY A 45 40.69 -7.14 -48.99
N ASP A 46 41.04 -8.44 -48.96
CA ASP A 46 40.67 -9.32 -47.84
C ASP A 46 41.15 -8.76 -46.50
N ILE A 47 40.37 -8.98 -45.46
CA ILE A 47 40.71 -8.65 -44.07
C ILE A 47 41.00 -9.96 -43.33
N ARG A 48 42.20 -10.07 -42.73
CA ARG A 48 42.54 -11.17 -41.82
C ARG A 48 42.96 -10.61 -40.47
N ILE A 49 42.20 -10.91 -39.41
CA ILE A 49 42.51 -10.50 -38.04
C ILE A 49 43.16 -11.69 -37.33
N THR A 50 44.48 -11.57 -37.12
CA THR A 50 45.35 -12.60 -36.55
C THR A 50 45.63 -12.30 -35.06
N LYS A 51 46.38 -13.18 -34.37
CA LYS A 51 46.87 -12.91 -33.00
C LYS A 51 47.85 -11.73 -32.94
N ASP A 52 48.52 -11.45 -34.06
CA ASP A 52 49.43 -10.33 -34.25
C ASP A 52 48.73 -9.11 -34.90
N GLY A 53 47.40 -9.16 -35.08
CA GLY A 53 46.57 -8.05 -35.55
C GLY A 53 46.08 -8.19 -37.00
N ALA A 54 45.54 -7.09 -37.52
CA ALA A 54 44.94 -7.04 -38.85
C ALA A 54 45.96 -7.01 -40.00
N VAL A 55 45.65 -7.77 -41.04
CA VAL A 55 46.35 -7.90 -42.31
C VAL A 55 45.38 -7.54 -43.44
N GLY A 56 45.83 -6.74 -44.40
CA GLY A 56 45.01 -6.32 -45.54
C GLY A 56 44.01 -5.19 -45.23
N GLY A 57 42.80 -5.26 -45.79
CA GLY A 57 41.74 -4.25 -45.56
C GLY A 57 42.09 -2.80 -45.94
N GLY A 58 43.06 -2.59 -46.84
CA GLY A 58 43.52 -1.25 -47.23
C GLY A 58 44.53 -0.58 -46.30
N LEU A 59 45.09 -1.30 -45.31
CA LEU A 59 46.23 -0.81 -44.53
C LEU A 59 47.47 -0.55 -45.43
N GLU A 60 48.26 0.48 -45.10
CA GLU A 60 49.58 0.71 -45.76
C GLU A 60 50.60 -0.38 -45.40
N GLU A 61 50.54 -0.85 -44.15
CA GLU A 61 51.40 -1.88 -43.56
C GLU A 61 50.55 -2.66 -42.56
N ASP A 62 50.73 -3.99 -42.50
CA ASP A 62 50.02 -4.86 -41.56
C ASP A 62 50.25 -4.44 -40.09
N GLU A 63 49.36 -4.87 -39.20
CA GLU A 63 49.57 -4.77 -37.76
C GLU A 63 50.58 -5.80 -37.25
N THR A 64 51.30 -5.42 -36.19
CA THR A 64 52.29 -6.26 -35.49
C THR A 64 51.89 -6.54 -34.04
N ARG A 65 50.67 -6.16 -33.67
CA ARG A 65 49.96 -6.56 -32.45
C ARG A 65 48.46 -6.30 -32.63
N LEU A 66 47.62 -7.23 -32.19
CA LEU A 66 46.16 -7.10 -32.12
C LEU A 66 45.71 -5.81 -31.42
N ASN A 67 44.79 -5.06 -32.04
CA ASN A 67 44.21 -3.87 -31.43
C ASN A 67 43.25 -4.25 -30.29
N SER A 68 43.54 -3.81 -29.07
CA SER A 68 42.73 -4.08 -27.87
C SER A 68 41.36 -3.40 -27.84
N LYS A 69 41.06 -2.54 -28.83
CA LYS A 69 39.72 -1.98 -29.09
C LYS A 69 38.95 -2.74 -30.17
N GLY A 70 39.62 -3.58 -30.94
CA GLY A 70 39.04 -4.24 -32.11
C GLY A 70 39.08 -3.38 -33.37
N TYR A 71 38.17 -3.68 -34.31
CA TYR A 71 38.25 -3.25 -35.70
C TYR A 71 36.94 -2.64 -36.20
N TRP A 72 37.02 -1.52 -36.92
CA TRP A 72 35.89 -0.89 -37.57
C TRP A 72 35.94 -1.21 -39.05
N ILE A 73 34.99 -1.99 -39.55
CA ILE A 73 34.96 -2.45 -40.95
C ILE A 73 33.90 -1.68 -41.72
N ILE A 74 34.31 -1.13 -42.86
CA ILE A 74 33.44 -0.49 -43.87
C ILE A 74 33.65 -1.16 -45.24
N GLY A 75 32.83 -0.76 -46.22
CA GLY A 75 33.07 -1.01 -47.64
C GLY A 75 32.06 -1.91 -48.32
N THR A 76 32.15 -1.99 -49.65
CA THR A 76 31.31 -2.85 -50.50
C THR A 76 32.20 -3.65 -51.45
N THR A 77 31.99 -4.97 -51.55
CA THR A 77 32.84 -5.86 -52.38
C THR A 77 32.09 -7.09 -52.89
N THR A 78 32.55 -7.60 -54.04
CA THR A 78 32.18 -8.92 -54.61
C THR A 78 33.37 -9.89 -54.66
N GLU A 79 34.56 -9.45 -54.23
CA GLU A 79 35.84 -10.13 -54.47
C GLU A 79 36.62 -10.44 -53.18
N HIS A 80 36.22 -9.87 -52.04
CA HIS A 80 36.98 -9.92 -50.79
C HIS A 80 36.11 -10.37 -49.61
N SER A 81 36.77 -10.83 -48.55
CA SER A 81 36.18 -11.46 -47.37
C SER A 81 36.81 -10.96 -46.07
N VAL A 82 36.15 -11.25 -44.95
CA VAL A 82 36.70 -11.02 -43.59
C VAL A 82 36.93 -12.36 -42.92
N LYS A 83 38.12 -12.58 -42.35
CA LYS A 83 38.40 -13.74 -41.49
C LYS A 83 39.03 -13.31 -40.17
N VAL A 84 38.51 -13.86 -39.07
CA VAL A 84 39.17 -13.85 -37.77
C VAL A 84 39.81 -15.22 -37.54
N GLU A 85 41.05 -15.25 -37.07
CA GLU A 85 41.79 -16.50 -36.90
C GLU A 85 41.50 -17.21 -35.55
N LYS A 86 41.85 -18.50 -35.49
CA LYS A 86 41.58 -19.37 -34.34
C LYS A 86 42.19 -18.83 -33.04
N ASP A 87 41.41 -18.89 -31.96
CA ASP A 87 41.68 -18.36 -30.61
C ASP A 87 41.91 -16.83 -30.55
N VAL A 88 41.69 -16.05 -31.62
CA VAL A 88 41.68 -14.59 -31.54
C VAL A 88 40.42 -14.13 -30.80
N LYS A 89 40.57 -13.22 -29.85
CA LYS A 89 39.46 -12.53 -29.18
C LYS A 89 39.44 -11.07 -29.60
N THR A 90 38.37 -10.61 -30.24
CA THR A 90 38.28 -9.24 -30.78
C THR A 90 36.85 -8.73 -30.88
N GLU A 91 36.71 -7.41 -30.83
CA GLU A 91 35.48 -6.70 -31.17
C GLU A 91 35.54 -6.27 -32.64
N ILE A 92 34.42 -6.34 -33.35
CA ILE A 92 34.27 -5.84 -34.72
C ILE A 92 33.05 -4.92 -34.76
N THR A 93 33.18 -3.75 -35.38
CA THR A 93 32.06 -2.90 -35.78
C THR A 93 31.86 -3.08 -37.29
N LEU A 94 30.65 -3.43 -37.72
CA LEU A 94 30.26 -3.41 -39.14
C LEU A 94 29.41 -2.16 -39.37
N ASP A 95 29.91 -1.26 -40.21
CA ASP A 95 29.28 0.01 -40.53
C ASP A 95 28.97 0.08 -42.04
N ASN A 96 27.69 -0.14 -42.36
CA ASN A 96 27.16 -0.17 -43.73
C ASN A 96 27.93 -1.09 -44.71
N VAL A 97 28.45 -2.21 -44.19
CA VAL A 97 29.25 -3.21 -44.92
C VAL A 97 28.37 -4.01 -45.87
N ASN A 98 28.79 -4.18 -47.13
CA ASN A 98 28.10 -5.03 -48.11
C ASN A 98 29.07 -6.00 -48.82
N ILE A 99 29.07 -7.27 -48.41
CA ILE A 99 29.98 -8.30 -48.94
C ILE A 99 29.16 -9.37 -49.67
N THR A 100 29.42 -9.55 -50.96
CA THR A 100 28.99 -10.73 -51.72
C THR A 100 30.16 -11.67 -51.94
N CYS A 101 30.22 -12.79 -51.24
CA CYS A 101 31.26 -13.81 -51.51
C CYS A 101 30.80 -14.76 -52.62
N SER A 102 31.72 -15.18 -53.48
CA SER A 102 31.45 -16.21 -54.50
C SER A 102 32.34 -17.46 -54.38
N GLN A 103 33.30 -17.47 -53.43
CA GLN A 103 34.23 -18.57 -53.25
C GLN A 103 33.95 -19.41 -51.99
N TYR A 104 33.89 -18.78 -50.82
CA TYR A 104 33.61 -19.46 -49.54
C TYR A 104 32.61 -18.66 -48.68
N ASP A 105 33.08 -17.84 -47.75
CA ASP A 105 32.26 -17.16 -46.75
C ASP A 105 32.42 -15.63 -46.87
N CYS A 106 31.41 -14.82 -46.54
CA CYS A 106 31.59 -13.35 -46.52
C CYS A 106 32.40 -12.91 -45.30
N ILE A 107 32.02 -13.44 -44.13
CA ILE A 107 32.75 -13.29 -42.87
C ILE A 107 32.90 -14.69 -42.24
N ASN A 108 34.12 -15.07 -41.84
CA ASN A 108 34.39 -16.30 -41.11
C ASN A 108 35.03 -15.99 -39.74
N VAL A 109 34.42 -16.50 -38.67
CA VAL A 109 34.85 -16.32 -37.26
C VAL A 109 35.04 -17.68 -36.55
N SER A 110 35.29 -18.73 -37.32
CA SER A 110 35.41 -20.10 -36.81
C SER A 110 36.56 -20.22 -35.80
N HIS A 111 36.26 -20.86 -34.65
CA HIS A 111 37.17 -20.99 -33.49
C HIS A 111 37.69 -19.67 -32.87
N ALA A 112 37.13 -18.51 -33.25
CA ALA A 112 37.46 -17.21 -32.66
C ALA A 112 36.44 -16.81 -31.57
N TYR A 113 36.73 -15.74 -30.84
CA TYR A 113 35.86 -15.13 -29.82
C TYR A 113 35.51 -13.71 -30.25
N VAL A 114 34.41 -13.54 -30.99
CA VAL A 114 34.09 -12.30 -31.72
C VAL A 114 32.77 -11.70 -31.25
N THR A 115 32.80 -10.40 -30.94
CA THR A 115 31.58 -9.57 -30.82
C THR A 115 31.44 -8.72 -32.07
N ILE A 116 30.28 -8.74 -32.72
CA ILE A 116 29.96 -7.93 -33.88
C ILE A 116 28.92 -6.87 -33.48
N THR A 117 29.32 -5.60 -33.47
CA THR A 117 28.44 -4.45 -33.30
C THR A 117 27.99 -3.95 -34.66
N LEU A 118 26.67 -3.86 -34.87
CA LEU A 118 26.06 -3.42 -36.11
C LEU A 118 25.77 -1.92 -36.08
N ILE A 119 26.20 -1.19 -37.10
CA ILE A 119 25.86 0.21 -37.40
C ILE A 119 25.34 0.30 -38.83
N GLY A 120 24.30 1.11 -39.05
CA GLY A 120 23.68 1.28 -40.37
C GLY A 120 23.08 -0.03 -40.92
N LYS A 121 23.23 -0.25 -42.22
CA LYS A 121 22.65 -1.42 -42.92
C LYS A 121 23.73 -2.33 -43.47
N ASN A 122 23.98 -3.45 -42.79
CA ASN A 122 24.99 -4.42 -43.21
C ASN A 122 24.33 -5.56 -44.01
N GLN A 123 25.00 -6.01 -45.08
CA GLN A 123 24.51 -7.03 -45.99
C GLN A 123 25.62 -8.04 -46.29
N LEU A 124 25.33 -9.33 -46.08
CA LEU A 124 26.26 -10.43 -46.37
C LEU A 124 25.54 -11.42 -47.28
N PHE A 125 25.96 -11.54 -48.54
CA PHE A 125 25.34 -12.42 -49.54
C PHE A 125 26.29 -13.54 -50.00
N CYS A 126 25.97 -14.77 -49.63
CA CYS A 126 26.76 -15.97 -49.94
C CYS A 126 26.31 -16.61 -51.27
N ASN A 127 27.11 -16.42 -52.32
CA ASN A 127 26.96 -16.99 -53.67
C ASN A 127 27.96 -18.15 -53.95
N SER A 128 28.71 -18.59 -52.94
CA SER A 128 29.55 -19.81 -53.00
C SER A 128 28.72 -21.10 -53.10
N GLY A 129 29.36 -22.27 -53.12
CA GLY A 129 28.68 -23.55 -53.38
C GLY A 129 28.18 -23.69 -54.83
N ASN A 130 27.37 -24.73 -55.08
CA ASN A 130 26.82 -25.03 -56.41
C ASN A 130 25.45 -25.74 -56.33
N LYS A 131 24.94 -26.24 -57.46
CA LYS A 131 23.61 -26.88 -57.58
C LYS A 131 23.62 -28.42 -57.46
N SER A 132 24.73 -29.01 -57.04
CA SER A 132 24.89 -30.47 -56.85
C SER A 132 25.06 -30.82 -55.38
N SER A 133 24.29 -31.78 -54.88
CA SER A 133 24.26 -32.16 -53.47
C SER A 133 25.50 -32.95 -53.04
N GLY A 134 25.93 -32.74 -51.80
CA GLY A 134 27.03 -33.51 -51.20
C GLY A 134 28.43 -33.13 -51.69
N ASP A 135 28.61 -31.93 -52.26
CA ASP A 135 29.94 -31.35 -52.50
C ASP A 135 30.42 -30.54 -51.28
N PHE A 136 31.12 -31.23 -50.39
CA PHE A 136 31.66 -30.69 -49.14
C PHE A 136 32.83 -29.70 -49.36
N THR A 137 33.18 -29.31 -50.60
CA THR A 137 34.39 -28.51 -50.86
C THR A 137 34.15 -27.03 -51.12
N TYR A 138 32.95 -26.62 -51.56
CA TYR A 138 32.67 -25.21 -51.96
C TYR A 138 31.55 -24.51 -51.17
N ALA A 139 30.75 -25.21 -50.38
CA ALA A 139 29.67 -24.61 -49.60
C ALA A 139 30.21 -23.78 -48.41
N GLY A 140 29.78 -22.53 -48.29
CA GLY A 140 30.13 -21.61 -47.21
C GLY A 140 28.92 -20.91 -46.59
N CYS A 141 29.14 -19.82 -45.85
CA CYS A 141 28.07 -19.03 -45.21
C CYS A 141 28.20 -17.53 -45.41
N ALA A 142 27.10 -16.78 -45.22
CA ALA A 142 27.16 -15.33 -45.15
C ALA A 142 27.93 -14.89 -43.88
N LEU A 143 27.73 -15.57 -42.76
CA LEU A 143 28.54 -15.47 -41.54
C LEU A 143 28.83 -16.87 -41.00
N ALA A 144 30.05 -17.35 -41.22
CA ALA A 144 30.49 -18.69 -40.84
C ALA A 144 31.07 -18.73 -39.40
N LYS A 145 30.57 -19.68 -38.60
CA LYS A 145 31.08 -20.03 -37.26
C LYS A 145 31.10 -21.56 -37.13
N ASP A 146 32.11 -22.17 -37.71
CA ASP A 146 32.41 -23.60 -37.56
C ASP A 146 32.93 -23.91 -36.14
N GLY A 147 32.76 -25.17 -35.71
CA GLY A 147 33.32 -25.74 -34.49
C GLY A 147 32.51 -25.54 -33.20
N MET A 148 32.75 -26.43 -32.24
CA MET A 148 32.14 -26.44 -30.90
C MET A 148 32.87 -25.56 -29.85
N ASP A 149 34.00 -24.96 -30.25
CA ASP A 149 34.77 -23.98 -29.49
C ASP A 149 34.54 -22.54 -30.01
N GLY A 150 35.22 -21.55 -29.44
CA GLY A 150 35.01 -20.13 -29.76
C GLY A 150 33.65 -19.60 -29.29
N GLN A 151 33.32 -18.37 -29.72
CA GLN A 151 32.07 -17.66 -29.46
C GLN A 151 31.81 -16.60 -30.54
N LEU A 152 30.55 -16.43 -30.95
CA LEU A 152 30.11 -15.31 -31.78
C LEU A 152 28.94 -14.60 -31.09
N THR A 153 29.08 -13.30 -30.85
CA THR A 153 28.00 -12.41 -30.38
C THR A 153 27.67 -11.39 -31.46
N ILE A 154 26.39 -11.10 -31.72
CA ILE A 154 25.92 -10.02 -32.59
C ILE A 154 25.03 -9.07 -31.78
N GLN A 155 25.23 -7.76 -31.95
CA GLN A 155 24.53 -6.71 -31.20
C GLN A 155 24.37 -5.44 -32.04
N CYS A 156 23.37 -4.60 -31.73
CA CYS A 156 23.32 -3.21 -32.23
C CYS A 156 24.20 -2.30 -31.36
N GLN A 157 24.42 -1.07 -31.84
CA GLN A 157 25.16 -0.04 -31.13
C GLN A 157 24.57 0.36 -29.75
N ASP A 158 23.27 0.13 -29.54
CA ASP A 158 22.56 0.43 -28.29
C ASP A 158 22.32 -0.81 -27.39
N ALA A 159 22.82 -2.01 -27.73
CA ALA A 159 22.43 -3.25 -27.04
C ALA A 159 22.79 -3.34 -25.55
N GLU A 160 23.85 -2.64 -25.11
CA GLU A 160 24.28 -2.58 -23.69
C GLU A 160 23.55 -1.48 -22.89
N LYS A 161 22.61 -0.75 -23.50
CA LYS A 161 21.87 0.35 -22.88
C LYS A 161 20.66 -0.19 -22.13
N ALA A 162 20.62 0.02 -20.82
CA ALA A 162 19.54 -0.44 -19.96
C ALA A 162 18.15 -0.02 -20.49
N GLY A 163 17.24 -0.98 -20.66
CA GLY A 163 15.89 -0.75 -21.18
C GLY A 163 15.79 -0.53 -22.69
N HIS A 164 16.87 -0.70 -23.46
CA HIS A 164 16.81 -0.63 -24.92
C HIS A 164 16.00 -1.80 -25.51
N LYS A 165 15.02 -1.46 -26.35
CA LYS A 165 14.35 -2.38 -27.27
C LYS A 165 14.73 -2.01 -28.68
N CYS A 166 15.03 -3.00 -29.53
CA CYS A 166 15.45 -2.72 -30.89
C CYS A 166 14.27 -2.30 -31.77
N ASP A 167 14.51 -1.31 -32.62
CA ASP A 167 13.56 -0.74 -33.57
C ASP A 167 14.27 -0.48 -34.93
N ASN A 168 13.56 0.12 -35.88
CA ASN A 168 14.08 0.43 -37.22
C ASN A 168 15.27 1.43 -37.25
N SER A 169 15.66 2.04 -36.12
CA SER A 169 16.87 2.88 -36.01
C SER A 169 18.13 2.08 -35.66
N CYS A 170 17.98 0.85 -35.19
CA CYS A 170 19.08 -0.02 -34.81
C CYS A 170 19.85 -0.57 -36.02
N GLY A 171 21.17 -0.72 -35.87
CA GLY A 171 22.01 -1.36 -36.88
C GLY A 171 21.48 -2.74 -37.29
N SER A 172 21.47 -3.00 -38.59
CA SER A 172 20.91 -4.22 -39.18
C SER A 172 21.96 -5.12 -39.82
N LEU A 173 21.62 -6.41 -39.93
CA LEU A 173 22.37 -7.43 -40.65
C LEU A 173 21.42 -8.28 -41.51
N TYR A 174 21.52 -8.11 -42.82
CA TYR A 174 20.86 -8.96 -43.80
C TYR A 174 21.85 -10.05 -44.27
N ALA A 175 21.84 -11.19 -43.60
CA ALA A 175 22.63 -12.37 -43.94
C ALA A 175 21.81 -13.30 -44.83
N LYS A 176 22.24 -13.54 -46.07
CA LYS A 176 21.52 -14.37 -47.02
C LYS A 176 22.46 -15.28 -47.79
N ALA A 177 22.09 -16.55 -47.93
CA ALA A 177 22.68 -17.45 -48.89
C ALA A 177 21.83 -17.54 -50.16
N LYS A 178 22.44 -17.99 -51.25
CA LYS A 178 21.79 -18.09 -52.55
C LYS A 178 20.77 -19.24 -52.57
N GLU A 179 19.51 -18.88 -52.80
CA GLU A 179 18.31 -19.75 -52.72
C GLU A 179 18.37 -21.01 -53.61
N GLU A 180 19.20 -21.00 -54.66
CA GLU A 180 19.34 -22.09 -55.64
C GLU A 180 20.64 -22.90 -55.48
N HIS A 181 21.50 -22.57 -54.51
CA HIS A 181 22.72 -23.31 -54.18
C HIS A 181 22.50 -24.15 -52.93
N LEU A 182 23.11 -25.34 -52.89
CA LEU A 182 22.89 -26.33 -51.84
C LEU A 182 23.81 -26.15 -50.63
N ASP A 183 23.28 -26.50 -49.46
CA ASP A 183 24.02 -26.67 -48.19
C ASP A 183 24.73 -25.39 -47.67
N LEU A 184 24.16 -24.21 -48.00
CA LEU A 184 24.60 -22.89 -47.53
C LEU A 184 23.73 -22.36 -46.37
N CYS A 185 24.26 -22.33 -45.15
CA CYS A 185 23.63 -21.61 -44.03
C CYS A 185 23.85 -20.09 -44.16
N ALA A 186 22.93 -19.26 -43.64
CA ALA A 186 23.15 -17.81 -43.61
C ALA A 186 24.09 -17.42 -42.46
N ILE A 187 23.71 -17.74 -41.22
CA ILE A 187 24.55 -17.59 -40.03
C ILE A 187 24.69 -18.98 -39.39
N GLY A 188 25.84 -19.62 -39.52
CA GLY A 188 25.92 -21.04 -39.19
C GLY A 188 27.30 -21.67 -39.32
N SER A 189 27.35 -23.00 -39.14
CA SER A 189 28.49 -23.79 -39.61
C SER A 189 28.38 -24.07 -41.11
N THR A 190 29.49 -24.42 -41.73
CA THR A 190 29.60 -24.75 -43.15
C THR A 190 29.52 -26.27 -43.37
N LEU A 191 28.97 -26.73 -44.51
CA LEU A 191 29.07 -28.15 -44.89
C LEU A 191 30.54 -28.60 -45.03
N ARG A 192 31.44 -27.67 -45.37
CA ARG A 192 32.89 -27.89 -45.45
C ARG A 192 33.49 -28.31 -44.10
N GLY A 193 33.12 -27.64 -43.01
CA GLY A 193 33.59 -27.96 -41.66
C GLY A 193 33.22 -29.38 -41.20
N VAL A 194 32.11 -29.94 -41.70
CA VAL A 194 31.62 -31.29 -41.36
C VAL A 194 32.64 -32.42 -41.64
N LYS A 195 33.64 -32.19 -42.52
CA LYS A 195 34.72 -33.15 -42.81
C LYS A 195 36.10 -32.76 -42.26
N ILE A 196 36.22 -31.63 -41.56
CA ILE A 196 37.48 -31.15 -40.99
C ILE A 196 37.46 -31.42 -39.47
N PRO A 197 38.43 -32.15 -38.90
CA PRO A 197 38.41 -32.51 -37.48
C PRO A 197 38.45 -31.31 -36.53
N GLY A 198 37.30 -31.00 -35.93
CA GLY A 198 37.11 -29.88 -34.99
C GLY A 198 36.20 -28.76 -35.51
N ASP A 199 35.97 -28.69 -36.81
CA ASP A 199 35.16 -27.65 -37.48
C ASP A 199 33.67 -28.05 -37.56
N ALA A 200 33.34 -29.33 -37.36
CA ALA A 200 31.95 -29.77 -37.27
C ALA A 200 31.25 -29.15 -36.03
N GLY A 201 29.95 -28.85 -36.18
CA GLY A 201 29.12 -28.25 -35.16
C GLY A 201 28.96 -26.73 -35.30
N PHE A 202 27.88 -26.20 -34.71
CA PHE A 202 27.64 -24.75 -34.60
C PHE A 202 27.27 -24.46 -33.16
N SER A 203 28.09 -23.67 -32.45
CA SER A 203 27.79 -23.36 -31.06
C SER A 203 28.31 -22.03 -30.53
N ASN A 204 27.82 -21.70 -29.33
CA ASN A 204 28.15 -20.50 -28.55
C ASN A 204 27.85 -19.21 -29.34
N PHE A 205 26.68 -19.20 -29.99
CA PHE A 205 26.17 -18.08 -30.76
C PHE A 205 25.18 -17.27 -29.92
N THR A 206 25.35 -15.95 -29.88
CA THR A 206 24.51 -15.03 -29.11
C THR A 206 24.04 -13.85 -29.96
N ILE A 207 22.76 -13.52 -29.93
CA ILE A 207 22.21 -12.24 -30.39
C ILE A 207 21.79 -11.44 -29.17
N LYS A 208 22.27 -10.20 -29.02
CA LYS A 208 21.82 -9.24 -28.01
C LYS A 208 20.91 -8.14 -28.55
N GLY A 209 20.99 -7.84 -29.84
CA GLY A 209 20.28 -6.71 -30.43
C GLY A 209 20.57 -6.52 -31.92
N GLY A 210 19.86 -5.57 -32.51
CA GLY A 210 19.89 -5.28 -33.94
C GLY A 210 18.76 -5.94 -34.73
N ASN A 211 18.66 -5.52 -35.99
CA ASN A 211 17.62 -6.01 -36.91
C ASN A 211 18.27 -7.04 -37.84
N ILE A 212 18.06 -8.33 -37.57
CA ILE A 212 18.80 -9.43 -38.18
C ILE A 212 17.84 -10.27 -39.03
N THR A 213 18.13 -10.39 -40.33
CA THR A 213 17.43 -11.31 -41.22
C THR A 213 18.44 -12.35 -41.72
N ALA A 214 18.15 -13.63 -41.49
CA ALA A 214 19.02 -14.76 -41.81
C ALA A 214 18.28 -15.75 -42.74
N MET A 215 18.65 -15.81 -44.03
CA MET A 215 17.97 -16.62 -45.05
C MET A 215 18.89 -17.68 -45.65
N GLY A 216 18.66 -18.97 -45.35
CA GLY A 216 19.45 -20.08 -45.88
C GLY A 216 19.33 -20.27 -47.39
N GLY A 217 20.32 -20.91 -47.99
CA GLY A 217 20.26 -21.43 -49.36
C GLY A 217 19.39 -22.67 -49.43
N LEU A 218 19.35 -23.35 -50.59
CA LEU A 218 18.65 -24.62 -50.72
C LEU A 218 19.28 -25.67 -49.78
N HIS A 219 18.48 -26.54 -49.17
CA HIS A 219 18.99 -27.57 -48.27
C HIS A 219 19.74 -26.99 -47.06
N SER A 220 19.21 -25.94 -46.41
CA SER A 220 19.90 -25.27 -45.28
C SER A 220 19.02 -24.41 -44.37
N CYS A 221 19.50 -24.22 -43.14
CA CYS A 221 18.85 -23.40 -42.11
C CYS A 221 19.19 -21.91 -42.22
N GLY A 222 18.33 -21.06 -41.62
CA GLY A 222 18.61 -19.63 -41.48
C GLY A 222 19.74 -19.37 -40.49
N ILE A 223 19.53 -19.80 -39.24
CA ILE A 223 20.53 -19.76 -38.17
C ILE A 223 20.76 -21.18 -37.64
N GLY A 224 21.98 -21.73 -37.68
CA GLY A 224 22.20 -23.08 -37.15
C GLY A 224 23.38 -23.88 -37.69
N ALA A 225 23.34 -25.20 -37.42
CA ALA A 225 24.31 -26.16 -37.95
C ALA A 225 23.91 -26.66 -39.35
N ALA A 226 24.89 -26.77 -40.25
CA ALA A 226 24.73 -27.29 -41.60
C ALA A 226 24.17 -28.73 -41.64
N CYS A 227 23.70 -29.12 -42.83
CA CYS A 227 23.28 -30.50 -43.11
C CYS A 227 24.40 -31.52 -42.89
N GLU A 228 24.02 -32.74 -42.48
CA GLU A 228 24.95 -33.84 -42.17
C GLU A 228 25.98 -33.58 -41.05
N THR A 229 25.91 -32.46 -40.33
CA THR A 229 26.86 -32.13 -39.23
C THR A 229 26.93 -33.24 -38.18
N GLU A 230 25.79 -33.83 -37.81
CA GLU A 230 25.77 -35.00 -36.91
C GLU A 230 26.14 -36.28 -37.66
N ALA A 231 25.55 -36.51 -38.83
CA ALA A 231 25.63 -37.77 -39.55
C ALA A 231 27.02 -38.09 -40.17
N VAL A 232 27.86 -37.08 -40.36
CA VAL A 232 29.23 -37.20 -40.91
C VAL A 232 30.27 -36.59 -39.97
N GLY A 233 29.99 -35.44 -39.36
CA GLY A 233 30.91 -34.76 -38.44
C GLY A 233 30.83 -35.21 -36.98
N GLY A 234 29.77 -35.89 -36.58
CA GLY A 234 29.53 -36.34 -35.21
C GLY A 234 29.08 -35.23 -34.24
N GLU A 235 28.80 -34.02 -34.74
CA GLU A 235 28.49 -32.84 -33.91
C GLU A 235 27.16 -32.18 -34.26
N HIS A 236 26.80 -31.08 -33.61
CA HIS A 236 25.42 -30.59 -33.58
C HIS A 236 25.29 -29.08 -33.41
N ALA A 237 24.05 -28.57 -33.50
CA ALA A 237 23.75 -27.19 -33.11
C ALA A 237 23.59 -27.11 -31.57
N LYS A 238 24.34 -26.21 -30.92
CA LYS A 238 24.33 -26.10 -29.45
C LYS A 238 24.49 -24.68 -28.91
N ASN A 239 23.90 -24.37 -27.76
CA ASN A 239 24.08 -23.08 -27.07
C ASN A 239 23.77 -21.86 -27.96
N ILE A 240 22.61 -21.86 -28.64
CA ILE A 240 22.11 -20.68 -29.36
C ILE A 240 21.38 -19.79 -28.36
N ARG A 241 21.74 -18.50 -28.30
CA ARG A 241 21.14 -17.52 -27.37
C ARG A 241 20.63 -16.31 -28.13
N ILE A 242 19.41 -15.86 -27.81
CA ILE A 242 18.85 -14.60 -28.29
C ILE A 242 18.28 -13.87 -27.07
N SER A 243 18.79 -12.67 -26.78
CA SER A 243 18.42 -11.88 -25.60
C SER A 243 17.93 -10.48 -25.94
N GLY A 244 17.68 -10.20 -27.22
CA GLY A 244 17.21 -8.93 -27.75
C GLY A 244 17.32 -8.88 -29.27
N GLY A 245 16.82 -7.81 -29.88
CA GLY A 245 16.80 -7.63 -31.34
C GLY A 245 15.45 -7.93 -31.98
N ILE A 246 15.38 -7.68 -33.30
CA ILE A 246 14.32 -8.16 -34.19
C ILE A 246 14.99 -9.16 -35.13
N VAL A 247 14.67 -10.45 -34.97
CA VAL A 247 15.35 -11.57 -35.63
C VAL A 247 14.37 -12.34 -36.51
N GLU A 248 14.56 -12.31 -37.82
CA GLU A 248 13.86 -13.18 -38.77
C GLU A 248 14.84 -14.25 -39.30
N ALA A 249 14.55 -15.52 -39.04
CA ALA A 249 15.40 -16.64 -39.41
C ALA A 249 14.62 -17.65 -40.26
N LYS A 250 15.01 -17.80 -41.53
CA LYS A 250 14.29 -18.60 -42.53
C LYS A 250 15.20 -19.68 -43.11
N GLY A 251 14.84 -20.93 -42.86
CA GLY A 251 15.40 -22.10 -43.52
C GLY A 251 14.67 -22.44 -44.83
N THR A 252 15.22 -23.42 -45.54
CA THR A 252 14.61 -24.00 -46.75
C THR A 252 14.35 -25.49 -46.55
N THR A 253 14.15 -26.26 -47.63
CA THR A 253 13.98 -27.72 -47.56
C THR A 253 15.04 -28.35 -46.66
N TYR A 254 14.67 -29.22 -45.72
CA TYR A 254 15.57 -29.85 -44.74
C TYR A 254 16.45 -28.88 -43.90
N GLY A 255 16.05 -27.62 -43.74
CA GLY A 255 16.71 -26.66 -42.87
C GLY A 255 15.73 -25.88 -42.00
N ALA A 256 15.97 -25.85 -40.69
CA ALA A 256 15.14 -25.11 -39.75
C ALA A 256 15.28 -23.58 -39.90
N GLY A 257 14.32 -22.82 -39.37
CA GLY A 257 14.51 -21.37 -39.19
C GLY A 257 15.70 -21.12 -38.25
N ILE A 258 15.62 -21.70 -37.04
CA ILE A 258 16.71 -21.74 -36.05
C ILE A 258 16.93 -23.19 -35.60
N GLY A 259 18.14 -23.73 -35.73
CA GLY A 259 18.48 -25.05 -35.20
C GLY A 259 19.43 -25.87 -36.06
N GLY A 260 18.95 -26.95 -36.68
CA GLY A 260 19.77 -27.91 -37.42
C GLY A 260 19.26 -28.21 -38.83
N GLY A 261 20.20 -28.34 -39.78
CA GLY A 261 19.96 -28.91 -41.10
C GLY A 261 19.75 -30.43 -41.07
N TYR A 262 19.68 -31.05 -42.26
CA TYR A 262 19.32 -32.46 -42.51
C TYR A 262 19.79 -33.44 -41.42
N GLY A 263 18.82 -33.89 -40.61
CA GLY A 263 18.98 -34.89 -39.57
C GLY A 263 19.77 -34.49 -38.32
N THR A 264 20.25 -33.26 -38.22
CA THR A 264 21.22 -32.82 -37.20
C THR A 264 20.51 -32.43 -35.90
N LYS A 265 20.97 -33.03 -34.79
CA LYS A 265 20.60 -32.70 -33.41
C LYS A 265 20.70 -31.20 -33.07
N VAL A 266 19.86 -30.78 -32.12
CA VAL A 266 19.82 -29.43 -31.52
C VAL A 266 19.77 -29.55 -30.00
N GLU A 267 20.62 -28.80 -29.29
CA GLU A 267 20.68 -28.81 -27.81
C GLU A 267 20.92 -27.40 -27.24
N GLY A 268 19.97 -26.83 -26.51
CA GLY A 268 20.13 -25.52 -25.88
C GLY A 268 19.88 -24.36 -26.84
N ILE A 269 18.60 -24.05 -27.09
CA ILE A 269 18.17 -22.78 -27.69
C ILE A 269 17.50 -21.96 -26.58
N TYR A 270 18.06 -20.80 -26.27
CA TYR A 270 17.60 -19.94 -25.19
C TYR A 270 17.18 -18.57 -25.75
N ILE A 271 15.89 -18.25 -25.71
CA ILE A 271 15.36 -16.97 -26.18
C ILE A 271 14.82 -16.21 -24.96
N THR A 272 15.51 -15.17 -24.52
CA THR A 272 15.28 -14.46 -23.26
C THR A 272 14.94 -12.97 -23.45
N GLY A 273 14.74 -12.53 -24.69
CA GLY A 273 14.47 -11.13 -25.04
C GLY A 273 14.32 -10.91 -26.55
N GLY A 274 13.59 -9.86 -26.93
CA GLY A 274 13.42 -9.46 -28.33
C GLY A 274 12.31 -10.19 -29.08
N SER A 275 12.18 -9.88 -30.38
CA SER A 275 11.17 -10.45 -31.27
C SER A 275 11.82 -11.38 -32.29
N VAL A 276 11.42 -12.66 -32.28
CA VAL A 276 12.01 -13.73 -33.08
C VAL A 276 10.95 -14.39 -33.95
N LYS A 277 11.09 -14.32 -35.27
CA LYS A 277 10.29 -15.09 -36.24
C LYS A 277 11.16 -16.15 -36.90
N ALA A 278 10.84 -17.41 -36.68
CA ALA A 278 11.62 -18.56 -37.13
C ALA A 278 10.76 -19.47 -38.03
N THR A 279 11.14 -19.58 -39.31
CA THR A 279 10.37 -20.30 -40.34
C THR A 279 11.20 -21.42 -40.96
N GLY A 280 10.74 -22.66 -40.83
CA GLY A 280 11.32 -23.83 -41.49
C GLY A 280 10.89 -23.94 -42.96
N GLY A 281 11.65 -24.66 -43.76
CA GLY A 281 11.18 -25.13 -45.07
C GLY A 281 10.70 -26.59 -45.03
N ALA A 282 10.36 -27.12 -46.20
CA ALA A 282 9.84 -28.48 -46.32
C ALA A 282 10.75 -29.53 -45.65
N TYR A 283 10.19 -30.37 -44.79
CA TYR A 283 10.88 -31.34 -43.93
C TYR A 283 11.74 -30.74 -42.79
N ALA A 284 11.51 -29.48 -42.39
CA ALA A 284 12.15 -28.87 -41.24
C ALA A 284 11.19 -28.01 -40.37
N PRO A 285 11.45 -27.89 -39.06
CA PRO A 285 10.65 -27.06 -38.16
C PRO A 285 11.04 -25.57 -38.21
N GLY A 286 10.21 -24.71 -37.63
CA GLY A 286 10.58 -23.30 -37.37
C GLY A 286 11.80 -23.21 -36.44
N ILE A 287 11.72 -23.89 -35.29
CA ILE A 287 12.79 -24.02 -34.31
C ILE A 287 13.01 -25.51 -34.00
N GLY A 288 14.24 -26.01 -34.21
CA GLY A 288 14.64 -27.38 -33.88
C GLY A 288 15.36 -28.13 -35.01
N ALA A 289 15.22 -29.45 -35.05
CA ALA A 289 15.98 -30.34 -35.93
C ALA A 289 15.20 -30.72 -37.20
N ALA A 290 15.80 -30.52 -38.38
CA ALA A 290 15.24 -30.97 -39.65
C ALA A 290 15.26 -32.50 -39.79
N LYS A 291 14.32 -33.03 -40.57
CA LYS A 291 14.14 -34.47 -40.80
C LYS A 291 15.37 -35.10 -41.46
N TYR A 292 15.70 -36.32 -41.04
CA TYR A 292 16.67 -37.19 -41.70
C TYR A 292 15.93 -38.18 -42.62
N GLY A 293 16.33 -38.25 -43.89
CA GLY A 293 15.73 -39.14 -44.88
C GLY A 293 16.41 -40.49 -45.04
N ARG A 294 17.55 -40.73 -44.37
CA ARG A 294 18.30 -41.99 -44.44
C ARG A 294 18.00 -42.89 -43.25
N THR A 295 18.04 -44.20 -43.48
CA THR A 295 17.82 -45.24 -42.45
C THR A 295 19.12 -45.77 -41.84
N ASP A 296 20.26 -45.11 -42.08
CA ASP A 296 21.58 -45.54 -41.56
C ASP A 296 21.82 -45.18 -40.08
N GLY A 297 20.84 -44.52 -39.44
CA GLY A 297 20.83 -44.24 -38.00
C GLY A 297 21.74 -43.09 -37.55
N LYS A 298 22.39 -42.36 -38.47
CA LYS A 298 23.44 -41.38 -38.12
C LYS A 298 22.95 -39.97 -37.78
N GLY A 299 21.82 -39.53 -38.35
CA GLY A 299 21.15 -38.30 -37.92
C GLY A 299 20.13 -38.63 -36.83
N SER A 300 20.30 -38.14 -35.61
CA SER A 300 19.44 -38.50 -34.49
C SER A 300 18.13 -37.71 -34.49
N MET A 301 18.12 -36.52 -35.11
CA MET A 301 17.03 -35.54 -35.08
C MET A 301 16.61 -35.12 -33.66
N GLU A 302 17.44 -35.30 -32.65
CA GLU A 302 17.09 -34.98 -31.26
C GLU A 302 17.05 -33.47 -31.01
N VAL A 303 16.06 -33.03 -30.24
CA VAL A 303 15.87 -31.63 -29.87
C VAL A 303 15.74 -31.54 -28.35
N LYS A 304 16.68 -30.84 -27.72
CA LYS A 304 16.78 -30.72 -26.26
C LYS A 304 16.94 -29.27 -25.83
N ASP A 305 16.35 -28.94 -24.69
CA ASP A 305 16.55 -27.67 -23.99
C ASP A 305 16.23 -26.43 -24.85
N ILE A 306 14.99 -26.33 -25.33
CA ILE A 306 14.48 -25.08 -25.90
C ILE A 306 13.77 -24.32 -24.78
N LYS A 307 14.34 -23.19 -24.33
CA LYS A 307 13.75 -22.36 -23.28
C LYS A 307 13.46 -20.95 -23.81
N ILE A 308 12.21 -20.53 -23.65
CA ILE A 308 11.74 -19.18 -23.98
C ILE A 308 11.40 -18.47 -22.66
N SER A 309 11.98 -17.31 -22.40
CA SER A 309 11.74 -16.56 -21.16
C SER A 309 11.83 -15.04 -21.38
N GLY A 310 11.66 -14.25 -20.33
CA GLY A 310 11.76 -12.79 -20.37
C GLY A 310 10.44 -12.09 -20.05
N GLY A 311 10.47 -10.76 -20.03
CA GLY A 311 9.28 -9.92 -19.82
C GLY A 311 8.56 -9.48 -21.10
N ASP A 312 9.29 -9.24 -22.20
CA ASP A 312 8.74 -8.70 -23.45
C ASP A 312 9.12 -9.52 -24.70
N THR A 313 9.62 -10.72 -24.48
CA THR A 313 10.03 -11.65 -25.54
C THR A 313 8.84 -12.10 -26.36
N VAL A 314 9.00 -12.12 -27.68
CA VAL A 314 8.02 -12.65 -28.64
C VAL A 314 8.71 -13.66 -29.54
N VAL A 315 8.17 -14.87 -29.63
CA VAL A 315 8.67 -15.93 -30.50
C VAL A 315 7.53 -16.43 -31.37
N LYS A 316 7.65 -16.32 -32.70
CA LYS A 316 6.77 -16.94 -33.69
C LYS A 316 7.53 -18.05 -34.41
N ALA A 317 7.14 -19.30 -34.19
CA ALA A 317 7.77 -20.47 -34.79
C ALA A 317 6.80 -21.13 -35.79
N ILE A 318 7.25 -21.29 -37.04
CA ILE A 318 6.42 -21.72 -38.18
C ILE A 318 7.12 -22.88 -38.89
N GLY A 319 6.47 -24.04 -38.97
CA GLY A 319 6.95 -25.19 -39.72
C GLY A 319 6.59 -25.16 -41.21
N ASP A 320 6.46 -26.34 -41.83
CA ASP A 320 5.90 -26.50 -43.18
C ASP A 320 4.67 -27.40 -43.16
N LYS A 321 3.54 -26.86 -43.65
CA LYS A 321 2.25 -27.54 -43.72
C LYS A 321 2.23 -28.64 -44.79
N THR A 322 3.09 -28.55 -45.80
CA THR A 322 3.18 -29.51 -46.92
C THR A 322 3.74 -30.86 -46.49
N THR A 323 4.67 -30.85 -45.55
CA THR A 323 5.40 -32.03 -45.05
C THR A 323 5.09 -32.37 -43.58
N SER A 324 4.08 -31.71 -43.02
CA SER A 324 3.62 -31.86 -41.62
C SER A 324 4.72 -31.61 -40.59
N MET A 325 5.50 -30.54 -40.77
CA MET A 325 6.56 -30.12 -39.86
C MET A 325 6.07 -29.04 -38.88
N PRO A 326 6.57 -29.03 -37.63
CA PRO A 326 6.03 -28.16 -36.59
C PRO A 326 6.73 -26.80 -36.49
N GLY A 327 6.09 -25.85 -35.81
CA GLY A 327 6.69 -24.59 -35.40
C GLY A 327 7.89 -24.83 -34.50
N ILE A 328 7.67 -25.47 -33.35
CA ILE A 328 8.74 -25.97 -32.47
C ILE A 328 8.69 -27.50 -32.46
N GLY A 329 9.84 -28.16 -32.72
CA GLY A 329 9.94 -29.62 -32.61
C GLY A 329 11.02 -30.26 -33.49
N SER A 330 10.78 -31.51 -33.90
CA SER A 330 11.73 -32.32 -34.66
C SER A 330 11.06 -32.95 -35.88
N GLY A 331 11.78 -32.99 -37.01
CA GLY A 331 11.40 -33.77 -38.19
C GLY A 331 11.42 -35.29 -37.98
N GLY A 332 11.96 -35.77 -36.86
CA GLY A 332 11.83 -37.14 -36.35
C GLY A 332 10.57 -37.40 -35.51
N GLY A 333 9.74 -36.38 -35.28
CA GLY A 333 8.50 -36.45 -34.49
C GLY A 333 8.70 -36.17 -32.99
N ASN A 334 7.59 -35.97 -32.27
CA ASN A 334 7.60 -35.48 -30.88
C ASN A 334 8.41 -36.35 -29.91
N GLY A 335 8.49 -37.67 -30.12
CA GLY A 335 9.32 -38.58 -29.32
C GLY A 335 10.83 -38.34 -29.40
N LYS A 336 11.29 -37.40 -30.24
CA LYS A 336 12.66 -36.92 -30.33
C LYS A 336 12.89 -35.55 -29.68
N VAL A 337 11.88 -35.00 -28.99
CA VAL A 337 11.91 -33.67 -28.38
C VAL A 337 11.76 -33.77 -26.86
N SER A 338 12.56 -33.03 -26.10
CA SER A 338 12.50 -33.02 -24.64
C SER A 338 12.95 -31.68 -24.03
N ASN A 339 12.36 -31.30 -22.90
CA ASN A 339 12.62 -30.03 -22.20
C ASN A 339 12.42 -28.80 -23.10
N VAL A 340 11.16 -28.50 -23.40
CA VAL A 340 10.74 -27.32 -24.17
C VAL A 340 9.77 -26.51 -23.31
N THR A 341 10.19 -25.33 -22.85
CA THR A 341 9.48 -24.55 -21.83
C THR A 341 9.37 -23.06 -22.16
N ALA A 342 8.32 -22.43 -21.63
CA ALA A 342 8.11 -20.99 -21.55
C ALA A 342 8.08 -20.55 -20.08
N SER A 343 8.79 -19.48 -19.71
CA SER A 343 8.79 -18.95 -18.33
C SER A 343 8.79 -17.42 -18.34
N PRO A 344 7.74 -16.72 -17.89
CA PRO A 344 7.78 -15.27 -17.75
C PRO A 344 8.83 -14.84 -16.71
N ASP A 345 9.33 -13.61 -16.84
CA ASP A 345 10.06 -12.94 -15.75
C ASP A 345 9.08 -12.49 -14.64
N PHE A 346 9.59 -12.23 -13.43
CA PHE A 346 8.79 -11.67 -12.34
C PHE A 346 8.13 -10.34 -12.74
N GLY A 347 6.83 -10.21 -12.46
CA GLY A 347 6.03 -9.06 -12.90
C GLY A 347 5.44 -9.19 -14.31
N PHE A 348 5.63 -10.33 -14.97
CA PHE A 348 5.05 -10.67 -16.27
C PHE A 348 4.22 -11.97 -16.20
N GLN A 349 3.55 -12.30 -17.30
CA GLN A 349 2.75 -13.50 -17.49
C GLN A 349 2.89 -13.98 -18.95
N GLY A 350 2.86 -15.28 -19.17
CA GLY A 350 3.11 -15.90 -20.47
C GLY A 350 1.85 -16.35 -21.20
N TYR A 351 1.95 -16.36 -22.53
CA TYR A 351 0.91 -16.78 -23.44
C TYR A 351 1.49 -17.76 -24.47
N ILE A 352 0.80 -18.88 -24.72
CA ILE A 352 1.10 -19.79 -25.84
C ILE A 352 -0.11 -19.85 -26.76
N GLN A 353 0.13 -19.62 -28.04
CA GLN A 353 -0.82 -19.77 -29.14
C GLN A 353 -0.33 -20.90 -30.04
N ASP A 354 -1.23 -21.78 -30.46
CA ASP A 354 -0.93 -22.87 -31.39
C ASP A 354 -1.97 -22.92 -32.52
N GLY A 355 -1.53 -23.20 -33.75
CA GLY A 355 -2.40 -23.04 -34.93
C GLY A 355 -2.01 -23.80 -36.19
N THR A 356 -2.88 -23.68 -37.20
CA THR A 356 -2.67 -24.19 -38.57
C THR A 356 -2.27 -23.09 -39.56
N SER A 357 -2.33 -21.81 -39.18
CA SER A 357 -1.63 -20.68 -39.82
C SER A 357 -1.25 -19.63 -38.76
N GLU A 358 -0.68 -18.49 -39.17
CA GLU A 358 -0.50 -17.31 -38.27
C GLU A 358 -1.83 -16.59 -37.95
N GLU A 359 -2.92 -16.93 -38.66
CA GLU A 359 -4.26 -16.32 -38.54
C GLU A 359 -5.28 -17.30 -37.89
N ASP A 360 -5.12 -18.59 -38.18
CA ASP A 360 -5.91 -19.73 -37.69
C ASP A 360 -5.16 -20.41 -36.54
N TYR A 361 -5.38 -19.90 -35.32
CA TYR A 361 -4.78 -20.38 -34.07
C TYR A 361 -5.76 -20.29 -32.90
N THR A 362 -5.47 -21.04 -31.84
CA THR A 362 -6.13 -20.93 -30.52
C THR A 362 -5.10 -20.72 -29.42
N PHE A 363 -5.51 -20.17 -28.29
CA PHE A 363 -4.69 -20.15 -27.08
C PHE A 363 -4.67 -21.54 -26.40
N VAL A 364 -3.52 -21.93 -25.87
CA VAL A 364 -3.34 -23.22 -25.19
C VAL A 364 -3.94 -23.16 -23.78
N GLU A 365 -4.55 -24.26 -23.34
CA GLU A 365 -5.13 -24.38 -21.99
C GLU A 365 -4.09 -24.05 -20.90
N GLY A 366 -4.48 -23.24 -19.92
CA GLY A 366 -3.57 -22.67 -18.92
C GLY A 366 -2.92 -21.34 -19.32
N THR A 367 -3.14 -20.83 -20.53
CA THR A 367 -2.81 -19.43 -20.89
C THR A 367 -3.86 -18.46 -20.34
N PRO A 368 -3.49 -17.36 -19.66
CA PRO A 368 -2.11 -16.93 -19.33
C PRO A 368 -1.54 -17.61 -18.07
N PHE A 369 -0.25 -17.97 -18.14
CA PHE A 369 0.48 -18.65 -17.07
C PHE A 369 1.49 -17.72 -16.37
N LYS A 370 1.85 -18.08 -15.13
CA LYS A 370 2.74 -17.29 -14.26
C LYS A 370 4.09 -17.98 -13.94
N GLU A 371 4.17 -19.30 -14.17
CA GLU A 371 5.30 -20.17 -13.80
C GLU A 371 5.92 -20.83 -15.05
N GLU A 372 7.07 -21.50 -14.91
CA GLU A 372 7.65 -22.29 -16.02
C GLU A 372 6.67 -23.37 -16.50
N THR A 373 6.24 -23.24 -17.76
CA THR A 373 5.18 -24.01 -18.39
C THR A 373 5.73 -24.76 -19.60
N ALA A 374 5.37 -26.03 -19.77
CA ALA A 374 5.81 -26.84 -20.91
C ALA A 374 5.03 -26.46 -22.19
N ILE A 375 5.72 -26.41 -23.34
CA ILE A 375 5.10 -26.11 -24.64
C ILE A 375 4.75 -27.43 -25.34
N GLU A 376 3.52 -27.58 -25.83
CA GLU A 376 3.10 -28.78 -26.57
C GLU A 376 3.63 -28.76 -28.02
N VAL A 377 4.85 -29.24 -28.21
CA VAL A 377 5.51 -29.34 -29.53
C VAL A 377 4.72 -30.20 -30.53
N GLY A 378 4.92 -29.95 -31.83
CA GLY A 378 4.30 -30.72 -32.91
C GLY A 378 3.20 -30.00 -33.70
N LYS A 379 2.75 -28.84 -33.26
CA LYS A 379 1.80 -27.97 -33.98
C LYS A 379 2.49 -27.23 -35.12
N PHE A 380 1.77 -26.85 -36.19
CA PHE A 380 2.37 -26.18 -37.36
C PHE A 380 2.87 -24.76 -37.05
N TYR A 381 2.04 -23.97 -36.37
CA TYR A 381 2.37 -22.66 -35.83
C TYR A 381 2.35 -22.74 -34.31
N THR A 382 3.38 -22.20 -33.67
CA THR A 382 3.45 -21.97 -32.23
C THR A 382 3.99 -20.57 -32.01
N MET A 383 3.25 -19.74 -31.27
CA MET A 383 3.71 -18.43 -30.82
C MET A 383 3.73 -18.38 -29.29
N VAL A 384 4.85 -17.91 -28.74
CA VAL A 384 5.05 -17.69 -27.30
C VAL A 384 5.37 -16.22 -27.10
N TYR A 385 4.70 -15.57 -26.16
CA TYR A 385 5.05 -14.21 -25.75
C TYR A 385 4.74 -13.96 -24.29
N PHE A 386 5.36 -12.92 -23.75
CA PHE A 386 5.13 -12.45 -22.39
C PHE A 386 4.50 -11.06 -22.42
N GLY A 387 3.60 -10.80 -21.48
CA GLY A 387 2.95 -9.52 -21.25
C GLY A 387 3.07 -9.10 -19.78
N PRO A 388 2.97 -7.80 -19.46
CA PRO A 388 3.01 -7.34 -18.07
C PRO A 388 1.88 -7.96 -17.23
N TYR A 389 2.19 -8.38 -16.00
CA TYR A 389 1.26 -9.07 -15.10
C TYR A 389 -0.05 -8.28 -14.89
N ARG A 390 -1.16 -9.00 -14.78
CA ARG A 390 -2.45 -8.49 -14.32
C ARG A 390 -3.08 -9.44 -13.30
N ASP A 391 -3.84 -8.90 -12.35
CA ASP A 391 -4.60 -9.71 -11.40
C ASP A 391 -5.72 -10.49 -12.09
N THR A 392 -6.43 -9.85 -13.04
CA THR A 392 -7.39 -10.52 -13.94
C THR A 392 -6.97 -10.43 -15.40
N ASN A 393 -7.23 -11.48 -16.15
CA ASN A 393 -6.99 -11.57 -17.59
C ASN A 393 -8.05 -12.47 -18.21
N GLU A 394 -8.89 -11.92 -19.08
CA GLU A 394 -9.80 -12.72 -19.88
C GLU A 394 -9.29 -12.81 -21.32
N ILE A 395 -9.50 -13.98 -21.92
CA ILE A 395 -9.20 -14.26 -23.33
C ILE A 395 -10.45 -14.88 -23.93
N GLU A 396 -11.11 -14.17 -24.83
CA GLU A 396 -12.27 -14.71 -25.54
C GLU A 396 -11.79 -15.63 -26.66
N LYS A 397 -12.41 -16.81 -26.78
CA LYS A 397 -11.89 -17.91 -27.61
C LYS A 397 -12.24 -17.75 -29.08
N ASP A 398 -13.42 -17.21 -29.38
CA ASP A 398 -13.91 -17.06 -30.75
C ASP A 398 -13.33 -15.81 -31.43
N THR A 399 -13.18 -14.70 -30.69
CA THR A 399 -12.58 -13.46 -31.19
C THR A 399 -11.07 -13.36 -30.96
N LYS A 400 -10.48 -14.20 -30.10
CA LYS A 400 -9.08 -14.15 -29.66
C LYS A 400 -8.70 -12.84 -28.93
N ASP A 401 -9.67 -11.99 -28.63
CA ASP A 401 -9.51 -10.74 -27.87
C ASP A 401 -8.97 -11.04 -26.47
N GLN A 402 -8.11 -10.17 -25.98
CA GLN A 402 -7.54 -10.24 -24.63
C GLN A 402 -7.82 -8.94 -23.90
N ILE A 403 -8.17 -9.01 -22.62
CA ILE A 403 -8.19 -7.84 -21.73
C ILE A 403 -7.74 -8.22 -20.32
N GLY A 404 -6.88 -7.40 -19.74
CA GLY A 404 -6.36 -7.64 -18.40
C GLY A 404 -6.13 -6.35 -17.62
N ALA A 405 -6.45 -6.40 -16.33
CA ALA A 405 -6.41 -5.26 -15.42
C ALA A 405 -5.90 -5.69 -14.03
N ASN A 406 -5.25 -4.77 -13.35
CA ASN A 406 -4.90 -4.89 -11.93
C ASN A 406 -6.02 -4.32 -11.06
N HIS A 407 -6.13 -4.87 -9.85
CA HIS A 407 -6.89 -4.29 -8.76
C HIS A 407 -6.32 -2.92 -8.34
N VAL A 408 -7.12 -2.12 -7.63
CA VAL A 408 -6.67 -0.85 -7.03
C VAL A 408 -6.72 -0.99 -5.51
N ILE A 409 -5.68 -0.54 -4.82
CA ILE A 409 -5.62 -0.50 -3.35
C ILE A 409 -5.47 0.96 -2.95
N SER A 410 -6.44 1.49 -2.19
CA SER A 410 -6.48 2.90 -1.82
C SER A 410 -7.02 3.10 -0.41
N LYS A 411 -6.46 4.08 0.30
CA LYS A 411 -7.08 4.62 1.51
C LYS A 411 -8.44 5.26 1.18
N THR A 412 -9.42 5.05 2.06
CA THR A 412 -10.75 5.65 2.02
C THR A 412 -10.77 7.07 2.64
N GLY A 413 -11.82 7.83 2.38
CA GLY A 413 -11.85 9.29 2.56
C GLY A 413 -11.20 10.03 1.38
N GLY A 414 -11.20 11.36 1.45
CA GLY A 414 -10.69 12.22 0.37
C GLY A 414 -11.66 12.38 -0.81
N GLU A 415 -11.12 12.77 -1.96
CA GLU A 415 -11.90 12.92 -3.21
C GLU A 415 -12.18 11.55 -3.86
N GLY A 416 -13.16 11.50 -4.77
CA GLY A 416 -13.40 10.32 -5.61
C GLY A 416 -12.42 10.23 -6.77
N PHE A 417 -12.27 9.04 -7.37
CA PHE A 417 -11.43 8.84 -8.55
C PHE A 417 -12.09 9.38 -9.83
N THR A 418 -11.30 9.91 -10.75
CA THR A 418 -11.73 10.10 -12.15
C THR A 418 -11.63 8.79 -12.95
N LYS A 419 -12.23 8.76 -14.15
CA LYS A 419 -12.16 7.60 -15.05
C LYS A 419 -10.75 7.33 -15.56
N GLU A 420 -10.01 8.40 -15.82
CA GLU A 420 -8.63 8.39 -16.28
C GLU A 420 -7.70 7.88 -15.18
N GLN A 421 -7.94 8.30 -13.93
CA GLN A 421 -7.26 7.73 -12.76
C GLN A 421 -7.54 6.24 -12.62
N LEU A 422 -8.81 5.80 -12.70
CA LEU A 422 -9.15 4.38 -12.62
C LEU A 422 -8.45 3.56 -13.72
N LYS A 423 -8.47 4.01 -14.99
CA LYS A 423 -7.77 3.33 -16.10
C LYS A 423 -6.26 3.17 -15.85
N GLY A 424 -5.59 4.23 -15.38
CA GLY A 424 -4.14 4.19 -15.13
C GLY A 424 -3.75 3.43 -13.86
N LEU A 425 -4.56 3.52 -12.80
CA LEU A 425 -4.35 2.77 -11.56
C LEU A 425 -4.51 1.26 -11.78
N THR A 426 -5.52 0.83 -12.56
CA THR A 426 -5.70 -0.58 -12.94
C THR A 426 -4.73 -1.03 -14.03
N LYS A 427 -4.09 -0.09 -14.75
CA LYS A 427 -3.26 -0.36 -15.93
C LYS A 427 -3.96 -1.26 -16.96
N VAL A 428 -5.26 -1.03 -17.15
CA VAL A 428 -6.07 -1.83 -18.08
C VAL A 428 -5.45 -1.82 -19.48
N THR A 429 -5.25 -3.01 -20.04
CA THR A 429 -4.64 -3.22 -21.35
C THR A 429 -5.35 -4.38 -22.04
N GLY A 430 -5.44 -4.35 -23.36
CA GLY A 430 -6.00 -5.45 -24.13
C GLY A 430 -5.38 -5.54 -25.53
N LYS A 431 -5.62 -6.68 -26.19
CA LYS A 431 -5.11 -6.98 -27.53
C LYS A 431 -6.21 -7.55 -28.41
N ASP A 432 -6.14 -7.24 -29.70
CA ASP A 432 -7.02 -7.77 -30.73
C ASP A 432 -6.62 -9.20 -31.18
N GLU A 433 -7.36 -9.74 -32.16
CA GLU A 433 -7.13 -11.06 -32.74
C GLU A 433 -5.77 -11.25 -33.45
N THR A 434 -5.02 -10.16 -33.68
CA THR A 434 -3.68 -10.17 -34.28
C THR A 434 -2.57 -10.09 -33.23
N GLY A 435 -2.93 -9.82 -31.97
CA GLY A 435 -2.01 -9.50 -30.88
C GLY A 435 -1.59 -8.03 -30.81
N THR A 436 -2.23 -7.15 -31.60
CA THR A 436 -1.99 -5.69 -31.58
C THR A 436 -2.68 -5.10 -30.36
N ASP A 437 -2.00 -4.19 -29.65
CA ASP A 437 -2.56 -3.53 -28.46
C ASP A 437 -3.67 -2.53 -28.84
N PHE A 438 -4.79 -2.58 -28.12
CA PHE A 438 -5.83 -1.54 -28.18
C PHE A 438 -5.30 -0.24 -27.53
N ASP A 439 -5.77 0.92 -28.00
CA ASP A 439 -5.54 2.16 -27.25
C ASP A 439 -6.29 2.09 -25.91
N THR A 440 -5.68 2.67 -24.86
CA THR A 440 -6.30 2.77 -23.55
C THR A 440 -7.55 3.67 -23.57
N SER A 441 -7.77 4.51 -24.59
CA SER A 441 -9.05 5.18 -24.83
C SER A 441 -10.20 4.18 -25.03
N ASP A 442 -9.94 3.11 -25.78
CA ASP A 442 -10.95 2.26 -26.41
C ASP A 442 -11.43 1.14 -25.48
N LEU A 443 -10.66 0.87 -24.42
CA LEU A 443 -11.06 -0.01 -23.31
C LEU A 443 -12.06 0.74 -22.42
N THR A 444 -13.34 0.41 -22.51
CA THR A 444 -14.44 1.19 -21.89
C THR A 444 -14.92 0.60 -20.55
N PHE A 445 -15.64 1.38 -19.76
CA PHE A 445 -16.34 0.90 -18.56
C PHE A 445 -17.79 0.55 -18.92
N THR A 446 -18.30 -0.62 -18.53
CA THR A 446 -19.68 -1.03 -18.88
C THR A 446 -20.74 -0.68 -17.85
N LYS A 447 -20.38 -0.41 -16.59
CA LYS A 447 -21.31 -0.19 -15.47
C LYS A 447 -20.97 1.10 -14.73
N GLU A 448 -21.62 2.20 -15.08
CA GLU A 448 -21.36 3.52 -14.47
C GLU A 448 -21.66 3.52 -12.96
N GLU A 449 -22.64 2.72 -12.53
CA GLU A 449 -23.02 2.53 -11.14
C GLU A 449 -21.90 1.95 -10.27
N GLN A 450 -20.96 1.18 -10.83
CA GLN A 450 -19.77 0.72 -10.11
C GLN A 450 -18.88 1.91 -9.71
N ILE A 451 -18.60 2.81 -10.65
CA ILE A 451 -17.77 4.01 -10.42
C ILE A 451 -18.45 4.92 -9.40
N GLN A 452 -19.77 5.08 -9.49
CA GLN A 452 -20.56 5.84 -8.52
C GLN A 452 -20.51 5.20 -7.12
N ALA A 453 -20.62 3.87 -7.02
CA ALA A 453 -20.53 3.15 -5.75
C ALA A 453 -19.13 3.25 -5.11
N ILE A 454 -18.07 3.08 -5.90
CA ILE A 454 -16.67 3.27 -5.47
C ILE A 454 -16.46 4.68 -4.90
N ASN A 455 -16.87 5.71 -5.65
CA ASN A 455 -16.66 7.09 -5.24
C ASN A 455 -17.55 7.51 -4.05
N ALA A 456 -18.78 7.00 -3.95
CA ALA A 456 -19.63 7.19 -2.79
C ALA A 456 -19.09 6.49 -1.53
N ALA A 457 -18.50 5.30 -1.67
CA ALA A 457 -17.85 4.60 -0.55
C ALA A 457 -16.56 5.32 -0.10
N LYS A 458 -15.71 5.74 -1.04
CA LYS A 458 -14.45 6.47 -0.75
C LYS A 458 -14.73 7.80 -0.07
N THR A 459 -15.58 8.65 -0.64
CA THR A 459 -15.92 9.96 -0.04
C THR A 459 -16.61 9.82 1.33
N ALA A 460 -17.37 8.75 1.57
CA ALA A 460 -17.98 8.45 2.86
C ALA A 460 -17.05 7.76 3.89
N GLY A 461 -15.77 7.56 3.58
CA GLY A 461 -14.81 6.93 4.49
C GLY A 461 -15.07 5.44 4.75
N LYS A 462 -15.79 4.75 3.85
CA LYS A 462 -16.13 3.33 3.98
C LYS A 462 -15.02 2.44 3.43
N THR A 463 -14.76 1.33 4.09
CA THR A 463 -13.86 0.27 3.62
C THR A 463 -14.65 -0.82 2.89
N GLY A 464 -13.97 -1.66 2.12
CA GLY A 464 -14.56 -2.80 1.42
C GLY A 464 -13.99 -3.02 0.02
N GLU A 465 -14.58 -3.98 -0.69
CA GLU A 465 -14.19 -4.39 -2.04
C GLU A 465 -15.29 -3.99 -3.03
N PHE A 466 -14.92 -3.30 -4.10
CA PHE A 466 -15.87 -2.74 -5.05
C PHE A 466 -15.49 -3.15 -6.49
N PRO A 467 -16.34 -3.91 -7.20
CA PRO A 467 -16.01 -4.39 -8.54
C PRO A 467 -16.04 -3.26 -9.57
N LEU A 468 -15.14 -3.32 -10.54
CA LEU A 468 -14.98 -2.37 -11.64
C LEU A 468 -14.72 -3.14 -12.94
N THR A 469 -15.66 -3.10 -13.87
CA THR A 469 -15.63 -3.84 -15.14
C THR A 469 -15.13 -2.96 -16.28
N PHE A 470 -14.18 -3.49 -17.06
CA PHE A 470 -13.67 -2.94 -18.31
C PHE A 470 -14.01 -3.86 -19.49
N THR A 471 -14.10 -3.31 -20.70
CA THR A 471 -14.49 -4.09 -21.90
C THR A 471 -13.78 -3.60 -23.16
N THR A 472 -13.39 -4.53 -24.04
CA THR A 472 -12.75 -4.25 -25.34
C THR A 472 -13.74 -3.73 -26.38
N PRO A 473 -13.28 -3.13 -27.50
CA PRO A 473 -14.14 -2.79 -28.63
C PRO A 473 -14.97 -3.95 -29.19
N ASN A 474 -14.48 -5.19 -29.06
CA ASN A 474 -15.16 -6.40 -29.55
C ASN A 474 -16.05 -7.07 -28.49
N GLY A 475 -16.13 -6.53 -27.27
CA GLY A 475 -17.09 -6.93 -26.24
C GLY A 475 -16.55 -7.84 -25.12
N THR A 476 -15.25 -8.15 -25.07
CA THR A 476 -14.67 -9.00 -24.02
C THR A 476 -14.55 -8.21 -22.71
N GLU A 477 -15.25 -8.61 -21.65
CA GLU A 477 -15.18 -7.97 -20.32
C GLU A 477 -14.03 -8.53 -19.45
N THR A 478 -13.49 -7.73 -18.53
CA THR A 478 -12.77 -8.20 -17.33
C THR A 478 -13.17 -7.35 -16.12
N THR A 479 -13.21 -7.91 -14.91
CA THR A 479 -13.62 -7.19 -13.69
C THR A 479 -12.57 -7.27 -12.60
N VAL A 480 -12.13 -6.12 -12.10
CA VAL A 480 -11.17 -5.98 -11.00
C VAL A 480 -11.81 -5.37 -9.77
N ASN A 481 -11.22 -5.61 -8.59
CA ASN A 481 -11.65 -4.97 -7.35
C ASN A 481 -10.89 -3.66 -7.09
N VAL A 482 -11.63 -2.62 -6.70
CA VAL A 482 -11.11 -1.46 -5.99
C VAL A 482 -11.28 -1.73 -4.49
N TYR A 483 -10.17 -2.00 -3.81
CA TYR A 483 -10.10 -2.19 -2.37
C TYR A 483 -9.95 -0.84 -1.68
N LEU A 484 -11.01 -0.40 -1.00
CA LEU A 484 -10.98 0.76 -0.13
C LEU A 484 -10.60 0.29 1.28
N LYS A 485 -9.45 0.76 1.76
CA LYS A 485 -8.87 0.40 3.06
C LYS A 485 -8.89 1.57 4.03
N GLY A 486 -8.99 1.26 5.33
CA GLY A 486 -9.10 2.27 6.39
C GLY A 486 -7.86 3.15 6.47
N GLU A 487 -6.68 2.55 6.31
CA GLU A 487 -5.39 3.20 6.44
C GLU A 487 -4.41 2.80 5.34
N GLY A 488 -3.43 3.69 5.05
CA GLY A 488 -2.43 3.48 4.00
C GLY A 488 -2.38 4.60 2.94
N THR A 489 -2.03 4.24 1.71
CA THR A 489 -1.81 5.17 0.58
C THR A 489 -3.12 5.56 -0.10
N ASP A 490 -3.41 6.85 -0.25
CA ASP A 490 -4.53 7.31 -1.07
C ASP A 490 -4.17 7.31 -2.55
N ALA A 491 -4.72 6.35 -3.31
CA ALA A 491 -4.41 6.20 -4.73
C ALA A 491 -5.07 7.29 -5.61
N ALA A 492 -6.08 8.02 -5.11
CA ALA A 492 -6.65 9.17 -5.84
C ALA A 492 -5.69 10.38 -5.90
N GLN A 493 -4.59 10.36 -5.12
CA GLN A 493 -3.54 11.39 -5.13
C GLN A 493 -2.35 10.99 -6.02
N ILE A 494 -2.32 9.77 -6.57
CA ILE A 494 -1.25 9.30 -7.46
C ILE A 494 -1.48 9.86 -8.87
N ASN A 495 -0.42 10.35 -9.51
CA ASN A 495 -0.44 10.68 -10.94
C ASN A 495 -0.46 9.38 -11.75
N PRO A 496 -1.48 9.11 -12.60
CA PRO A 496 -1.55 7.89 -13.43
C PRO A 496 -0.35 7.70 -14.37
N GLU A 497 0.28 8.78 -14.83
CA GLU A 497 1.50 8.74 -15.65
C GLU A 497 2.77 8.36 -14.86
N ARG A 498 2.71 8.42 -13.53
CA ARG A 498 3.84 8.24 -12.60
C ARG A 498 3.40 7.44 -11.38
N MET A 499 3.01 6.20 -11.65
CA MET A 499 2.55 5.25 -10.63
C MET A 499 3.55 5.09 -9.49
N GLU A 500 3.05 5.21 -8.26
CA GLU A 500 3.78 4.93 -7.04
C GLU A 500 3.30 3.62 -6.39
N PRO A 501 4.14 2.96 -5.58
CA PRO A 501 3.72 1.79 -4.80
C PRO A 501 2.62 2.15 -3.79
N THR A 502 1.69 1.23 -3.58
CA THR A 502 0.57 1.39 -2.64
C THR A 502 0.61 0.34 -1.52
N ILE A 503 0.03 0.69 -0.38
CA ILE A 503 -0.27 -0.20 0.74
C ILE A 503 -1.61 0.22 1.33
N GLY A 504 -2.41 -0.74 1.76
CA GLY A 504 -3.68 -0.51 2.46
C GLY A 504 -3.94 -1.60 3.50
N ALA A 505 -4.47 -1.20 4.65
CA ALA A 505 -4.84 -2.09 5.75
C ALA A 505 -6.04 -1.50 6.54
N ASP A 506 -6.75 -2.35 7.28
CA ASP A 506 -7.94 -1.99 8.06
C ASP A 506 -7.70 -2.12 9.57
N ASN A 507 -8.40 -1.27 10.33
CA ASN A 507 -8.45 -1.38 11.79
C ASN A 507 -9.23 -2.63 12.20
N PHE A 508 -8.76 -3.36 13.21
CA PHE A 508 -9.40 -4.60 13.67
C PHE A 508 -9.58 -4.67 15.19
N ARG A 509 -10.57 -5.45 15.62
CA ARG A 509 -10.93 -5.69 17.03
C ARG A 509 -10.80 -7.18 17.34
N GLN A 510 -10.19 -7.53 18.46
CA GLN A 510 -10.09 -8.90 18.93
C GLN A 510 -10.18 -8.96 20.46
N ASP A 511 -10.69 -10.07 20.98
CA ASP A 511 -10.73 -10.30 22.42
C ASP A 511 -9.33 -10.57 23.01
N THR A 512 -9.13 -10.13 24.26
CA THR A 512 -7.94 -10.43 25.07
C THR A 512 -7.92 -11.90 25.54
N GLY A 513 -6.79 -12.34 26.10
CA GLY A 513 -6.56 -13.71 26.53
C GLY A 513 -6.13 -14.63 25.39
N GLY A 514 -5.80 -15.88 25.72
CA GLY A 514 -5.24 -16.85 24.79
C GLY A 514 -3.82 -16.51 24.32
N GLU A 515 -3.38 -17.18 23.26
CA GLU A 515 -2.04 -17.02 22.68
C GLU A 515 -1.77 -15.60 22.14
N PRO A 516 -0.50 -15.15 22.11
CA PRO A 516 -0.11 -13.95 21.39
C PRO A 516 -0.36 -14.10 19.88
N PHE A 517 -0.59 -12.99 19.18
CA PHE A 517 -0.69 -13.01 17.72
C PHE A 517 0.66 -13.36 17.09
N SER A 518 0.63 -14.23 16.08
CA SER A 518 1.70 -14.30 15.08
C SER A 518 1.69 -13.05 14.19
N GLU A 519 2.75 -12.83 13.41
CA GLU A 519 2.72 -11.82 12.35
C GLU A 519 1.64 -12.12 11.29
N GLU A 520 1.42 -13.40 10.99
CA GLU A 520 0.41 -13.87 10.03
C GLU A 520 -1.00 -13.51 10.49
N ASP A 521 -1.30 -13.67 11.79
CA ASP A 521 -2.58 -13.27 12.37
C ASP A 521 -2.85 -11.78 12.20
N VAL A 522 -1.88 -10.92 12.52
CA VAL A 522 -2.10 -9.47 12.39
C VAL A 522 -2.16 -9.02 10.93
N ARG A 523 -1.37 -9.63 10.02
CA ARG A 523 -1.48 -9.40 8.58
C ARG A 523 -2.88 -9.75 8.06
N ARG A 524 -3.40 -10.91 8.44
CA ARG A 524 -4.72 -11.44 8.08
C ARG A 524 -5.87 -10.63 8.68
N LEU A 525 -5.79 -10.29 9.96
CA LEU A 525 -6.82 -9.52 10.68
C LEU A 525 -6.90 -8.06 10.21
N ALA A 526 -5.76 -7.42 9.94
CA ALA A 526 -5.71 -6.09 9.32
C ALA A 526 -5.97 -6.12 7.81
N GLN A 527 -6.10 -7.31 7.21
CA GLN A 527 -6.25 -7.53 5.77
C GLN A 527 -5.25 -6.70 4.94
N VAL A 528 -3.98 -6.71 5.34
CA VAL A 528 -2.94 -5.88 4.71
C VAL A 528 -2.64 -6.39 3.31
N GLN A 529 -2.53 -5.45 2.38
CA GLN A 529 -2.16 -5.68 0.99
C GLN A 529 -1.53 -4.43 0.37
N GLY A 530 -0.91 -4.57 -0.79
CA GLY A 530 -0.23 -3.48 -1.49
C GLY A 530 0.31 -3.91 -2.84
N LYS A 531 0.77 -2.93 -3.62
CA LYS A 531 1.30 -3.12 -4.97
C LYS A 531 2.59 -2.34 -5.16
N ASN A 532 3.49 -2.88 -5.99
CA ASN A 532 4.66 -2.15 -6.47
C ASN A 532 4.26 -1.08 -7.51
N LYS A 533 5.22 -0.26 -7.94
CA LYS A 533 5.01 0.74 -9.02
C LYS A 533 4.61 0.10 -10.37
N GLU A 534 5.00 -1.14 -10.64
CA GLU A 534 4.56 -1.92 -11.81
C GLU A 534 3.07 -2.29 -11.75
N GLY A 535 2.45 -2.29 -10.57
CA GLY A 535 1.05 -2.66 -10.34
C GLY A 535 0.86 -4.12 -9.91
N THR A 536 1.94 -4.89 -9.79
CA THR A 536 1.95 -6.27 -9.29
C THR A 536 1.58 -6.29 -7.81
N THR A 537 0.72 -7.21 -7.40
CA THR A 537 0.35 -7.45 -5.99
C THR A 537 1.50 -8.12 -5.24
N TYR A 538 1.86 -7.61 -4.07
CA TYR A 538 2.82 -8.27 -3.19
C TYR A 538 2.19 -9.48 -2.47
N PRO A 539 2.94 -10.59 -2.27
CA PRO A 539 2.58 -11.63 -1.31
C PRO A 539 2.29 -11.03 0.08
N GLN A 540 1.32 -11.60 0.82
CA GLN A 540 0.90 -11.00 2.09
C GLN A 540 1.99 -11.10 3.17
N ASP A 541 2.82 -12.14 3.14
CA ASP A 541 3.94 -12.38 4.05
C ASP A 541 5.10 -11.38 3.87
N GLU A 542 5.21 -10.70 2.73
CA GLU A 542 6.19 -9.62 2.51
C GLU A 542 5.86 -8.31 3.28
N PHE A 543 4.67 -8.19 3.88
CA PHE A 543 4.30 -7.04 4.71
C PHE A 543 4.79 -7.21 6.16
N THR A 544 5.84 -6.47 6.52
CA THR A 544 6.46 -6.52 7.85
C THR A 544 5.69 -5.65 8.86
N PRO A 545 5.09 -6.21 9.94
CA PRO A 545 4.58 -5.44 11.06
C PRO A 545 5.70 -4.88 11.95
N ASP A 546 5.46 -3.76 12.63
CA ASP A 546 6.39 -3.23 13.63
C ASP A 546 6.45 -4.16 14.86
N ALA A 547 7.61 -4.78 15.06
CA ALA A 547 7.81 -5.80 16.10
C ALA A 547 7.64 -5.27 17.53
N GLY A 548 8.00 -4.01 17.81
CA GLY A 548 7.86 -3.41 19.15
C GLY A 548 6.41 -3.05 19.49
N GLN A 549 5.66 -2.62 18.48
CA GLN A 549 4.21 -2.44 18.57
C GLN A 549 3.50 -3.80 18.76
N LEU A 550 3.90 -4.82 17.98
CA LEU A 550 3.35 -6.18 18.10
C LEU A 550 3.67 -6.82 19.45
N GLU A 551 4.89 -6.66 19.98
CA GLU A 551 5.23 -7.10 21.35
C GLU A 551 4.33 -6.42 22.39
N THR A 552 4.11 -5.11 22.25
CA THR A 552 3.24 -4.33 23.16
C THR A 552 1.79 -4.82 23.13
N ILE A 553 1.25 -5.08 21.93
CA ILE A 553 -0.10 -5.65 21.72
C ILE A 553 -0.18 -7.05 22.32
N ASN A 554 0.77 -7.92 22.02
CA ASN A 554 0.78 -9.31 22.49
C ASN A 554 0.90 -9.40 24.02
N LYS A 555 1.71 -8.52 24.63
CA LYS A 555 1.82 -8.40 26.09
C LYS A 555 0.51 -7.93 26.72
N ALA A 556 -0.22 -7.02 26.09
CA ALA A 556 -1.55 -6.62 26.57
C ALA A 556 -2.57 -7.76 26.42
N LYS A 557 -2.61 -8.42 25.25
CA LYS A 557 -3.50 -9.55 24.95
C LYS A 557 -3.34 -10.71 25.93
N THR A 558 -2.11 -11.19 26.13
CA THR A 558 -1.80 -12.31 27.03
C THR A 558 -2.05 -11.98 28.52
N LEU A 559 -1.94 -10.71 28.91
CA LEU A 559 -2.28 -10.24 30.27
C LEU A 559 -3.78 -9.98 30.50
N GLY A 560 -4.66 -10.27 29.53
CA GLY A 560 -6.09 -9.97 29.66
C GLY A 560 -6.40 -8.46 29.68
N LYS A 561 -5.51 -7.62 29.13
CA LYS A 561 -5.61 -6.16 29.22
C LYS A 561 -6.09 -5.54 27.90
N GLY A 562 -7.24 -4.89 27.95
CA GLY A 562 -7.85 -4.19 26.81
C GLY A 562 -7.25 -2.81 26.55
N GLY A 563 -7.67 -2.22 25.44
CA GLY A 563 -7.30 -0.89 24.99
C GLY A 563 -7.10 -0.83 23.47
N THR A 564 -6.87 0.39 22.96
CA THR A 564 -6.59 0.62 21.54
C THR A 564 -5.09 0.87 21.34
N PHE A 565 -4.49 0.10 20.45
CA PHE A 565 -3.07 0.10 20.13
C PHE A 565 -2.88 0.49 18.66
N LYS A 566 -1.65 0.85 18.28
CA LYS A 566 -1.31 1.11 16.87
C LYS A 566 -0.37 0.03 16.36
N LEU A 567 -0.58 -0.42 15.13
CA LEU A 567 0.28 -1.38 14.45
C LEU A 567 0.60 -0.88 13.03
N THR A 568 1.88 -0.61 12.78
CA THR A 568 2.39 -0.18 11.48
C THR A 568 2.87 -1.37 10.67
N PHE A 569 2.31 -1.55 9.48
CA PHE A 569 2.85 -2.44 8.44
C PHE A 569 3.73 -1.65 7.48
N THR A 570 4.79 -2.28 6.97
CA THR A 570 5.69 -1.72 5.95
C THR A 570 5.76 -2.68 4.75
N SER A 571 5.62 -2.16 3.53
CA SER A 571 5.81 -2.93 2.29
C SER A 571 7.29 -3.03 1.89
N PRO A 572 7.67 -3.90 0.94
CA PRO A 572 9.03 -3.98 0.41
C PRO A 572 9.58 -2.65 -0.15
N ASP A 573 8.72 -1.88 -0.85
CA ASP A 573 9.03 -0.52 -1.33
C ASP A 573 9.03 0.55 -0.20
N GLY A 574 8.90 0.16 1.06
CA GLY A 574 9.01 1.05 2.24
C GLY A 574 7.77 1.91 2.53
N LYS A 575 6.68 1.77 1.77
CA LYS A 575 5.39 2.42 2.06
C LYS A 575 4.80 1.85 3.36
N LYS A 576 4.01 2.64 4.09
CA LYS A 576 3.47 2.26 5.41
C LYS A 576 1.97 2.50 5.55
N ALA A 577 1.31 1.61 6.28
CA ALA A 577 -0.05 1.77 6.78
C ALA A 577 -0.04 1.51 8.30
N THR A 578 -0.67 2.37 9.09
CA THR A 578 -0.73 2.23 10.55
C THR A 578 -2.17 2.08 10.99
N VAL A 579 -2.56 0.87 11.33
CA VAL A 579 -3.92 0.53 11.76
C VAL A 579 -4.07 0.65 13.28
N GLU A 580 -5.31 0.80 13.72
CA GLU A 580 -5.68 0.69 15.13
C GLU A 580 -6.14 -0.75 15.44
N VAL A 581 -5.53 -1.32 16.50
CA VAL A 581 -5.79 -2.67 16.99
C VAL A 581 -6.50 -2.55 18.34
N VAL A 582 -7.79 -2.88 18.35
CA VAL A 582 -8.63 -2.79 19.56
C VAL A 582 -8.64 -4.14 20.27
N LEU A 583 -7.95 -4.23 21.40
CA LEU A 583 -8.09 -5.36 22.32
C LEU A 583 -9.29 -5.14 23.23
N LYS A 584 -10.26 -6.06 23.19
CA LYS A 584 -11.48 -6.01 24.00
C LYS A 584 -11.38 -6.94 25.22
N VAL A 585 -11.69 -6.40 26.40
CA VAL A 585 -11.99 -7.16 27.62
C VAL A 585 -13.50 -7.27 27.79
N TYR A 586 -13.97 -8.42 28.28
CA TYR A 586 -15.28 -8.57 28.91
C TYR A 586 -15.07 -8.63 30.42
N ASP A 587 -15.93 -7.98 31.21
CA ASP A 587 -15.79 -8.03 32.68
C ASP A 587 -16.22 -9.40 33.21
N GLU A 588 -17.15 -10.07 32.52
CA GLU A 588 -17.65 -11.41 32.84
C GLU A 588 -17.59 -12.34 31.62
N THR A 589 -17.17 -13.59 31.84
CA THR A 589 -17.04 -14.62 30.81
C THR A 589 -17.17 -16.01 31.42
N SER A 590 -17.93 -16.89 30.76
CA SER A 590 -18.26 -18.24 31.22
C SER A 590 -18.21 -19.23 30.04
N VAL A 591 -17.70 -20.43 30.31
CA VAL A 591 -17.58 -21.53 29.34
C VAL A 591 -18.10 -22.81 29.99
N ASN A 592 -19.01 -23.48 29.33
CA ASN A 592 -19.54 -24.77 29.74
C ASN A 592 -18.65 -25.89 29.21
N GLU A 593 -17.77 -26.42 30.06
CA GLU A 593 -16.80 -27.47 29.70
C GLU A 593 -17.42 -28.75 29.13
N THR A 594 -18.73 -28.99 29.33
CA THR A 594 -19.43 -30.18 28.82
C THR A 594 -20.02 -29.96 27.42
N THR A 595 -20.51 -28.76 27.11
CA THR A 595 -21.14 -28.45 25.82
C THR A 595 -20.24 -27.67 24.87
N GLY A 596 -19.16 -27.05 25.36
CA GLY A 596 -18.33 -26.09 24.64
C GLY A 596 -18.94 -24.70 24.51
N GLU A 597 -20.18 -24.50 24.97
CA GLU A 597 -20.92 -23.23 24.88
C GLU A 597 -20.24 -22.13 25.71
N GLN A 598 -20.25 -20.90 25.20
CA GLN A 598 -19.58 -19.75 25.82
C GLN A 598 -20.51 -18.54 25.87
N ILE A 599 -20.43 -17.73 26.93
CA ILE A 599 -21.14 -16.46 27.05
C ILE A 599 -20.27 -15.43 27.77
N LYS A 600 -20.29 -14.19 27.30
CA LYS A 600 -19.44 -13.09 27.78
C LYS A 600 -20.13 -11.73 27.68
N GLY A 601 -19.90 -10.86 28.66
CA GLY A 601 -20.63 -9.60 28.83
C GLY A 601 -19.84 -8.53 29.59
N LEU A 602 -20.36 -7.31 29.55
CA LEU A 602 -19.80 -6.12 30.19
C LEU A 602 -20.70 -5.62 31.31
N ASP A 603 -20.07 -5.05 32.34
CA ASP A 603 -20.73 -4.24 33.35
C ASP A 603 -21.36 -2.99 32.72
N ILE A 604 -22.58 -2.66 33.14
CA ILE A 604 -23.34 -1.50 32.68
C ILE A 604 -23.09 -0.31 33.61
N ILE A 605 -22.81 0.87 33.07
CA ILE A 605 -22.66 2.12 33.84
C ILE A 605 -23.72 3.11 33.37
N SER A 606 -24.56 3.61 34.28
CA SER A 606 -25.63 4.57 33.98
C SER A 606 -25.89 5.50 35.16
N LYS A 607 -26.29 6.74 34.85
CA LYS A 607 -26.82 7.67 35.86
C LYS A 607 -28.19 7.20 36.41
N THR A 608 -28.52 7.57 37.63
CA THR A 608 -29.86 7.42 38.20
C THR A 608 -30.83 8.48 37.68
N GLY A 609 -32.13 8.22 37.82
CA GLY A 609 -33.21 9.04 37.26
C GLY A 609 -33.41 8.83 35.75
N GLY A 610 -34.64 9.05 35.30
CA GLY A 610 -35.09 8.69 33.95
C GLY A 610 -35.74 7.30 33.90
N ASP A 611 -36.01 6.82 32.70
CA ASP A 611 -36.83 5.62 32.47
C ASP A 611 -36.14 4.30 32.86
N ALA A 612 -36.96 3.28 33.08
CA ALA A 612 -36.54 1.89 33.24
C ALA A 612 -35.89 1.34 31.94
N PHE A 613 -34.89 0.46 32.08
CA PHE A 613 -34.30 -0.24 30.95
C PHE A 613 -35.21 -1.36 30.44
N THR A 614 -35.29 -1.54 29.12
CA THR A 614 -35.83 -2.76 28.53
C THR A 614 -34.82 -3.92 28.61
N LYS A 615 -35.27 -5.17 28.41
CA LYS A 615 -34.37 -6.34 28.40
C LYS A 615 -33.37 -6.25 27.24
N GLU A 616 -33.79 -5.69 26.13
CA GLU A 616 -32.99 -5.46 24.92
C GLU A 616 -31.91 -4.41 25.20
N GLN A 617 -32.26 -3.28 25.82
CA GLN A 617 -31.29 -2.27 26.25
C GLN A 617 -30.25 -2.85 27.22
N LEU A 618 -30.62 -3.73 28.15
CA LEU A 618 -29.68 -4.38 29.06
C LEU A 618 -28.71 -5.33 28.31
N LYS A 619 -29.18 -6.05 27.29
CA LYS A 619 -28.33 -6.89 26.42
C LYS A 619 -27.36 -6.04 25.59
N ASP A 620 -27.83 -4.92 25.03
CA ASP A 620 -27.00 -4.05 24.20
C ASP A 620 -25.99 -3.26 25.04
N LEU A 621 -26.39 -2.71 26.19
CA LEU A 621 -25.50 -1.98 27.10
C LEU A 621 -24.43 -2.88 27.74
N SER A 622 -24.65 -4.19 27.82
CA SER A 622 -23.64 -5.18 28.25
C SER A 622 -22.80 -5.77 27.11
N ASP A 623 -23.09 -5.44 25.83
CA ASP A 623 -22.51 -6.11 24.65
C ASP A 623 -22.54 -7.64 24.74
N VAL A 624 -23.56 -8.22 25.40
CA VAL A 624 -23.57 -9.67 25.66
C VAL A 624 -23.54 -10.44 24.34
N THR A 625 -22.66 -11.44 24.29
CA THR A 625 -22.46 -12.34 23.14
C THR A 625 -22.29 -13.76 23.66
N ALA A 626 -22.83 -14.72 22.92
CA ALA A 626 -22.71 -16.14 23.23
C ALA A 626 -22.48 -16.97 21.97
N PHE A 627 -21.87 -18.13 22.15
CA PHE A 627 -21.49 -19.05 21.08
C PHE A 627 -21.82 -20.47 21.53
N ASN A 628 -22.37 -21.29 20.62
CA ASN A 628 -22.67 -22.69 20.89
C ASN A 628 -21.40 -23.56 20.89
N GLY A 629 -21.55 -24.87 21.13
CA GLY A 629 -20.44 -25.82 21.16
C GLY A 629 -19.66 -25.98 19.83
N SER A 630 -20.25 -25.58 18.69
CA SER A 630 -19.58 -25.52 17.38
C SER A 630 -18.84 -24.19 17.14
N GLY A 631 -18.97 -23.21 18.05
CA GLY A 631 -18.42 -21.86 17.87
C GLY A 631 -19.29 -20.93 17.02
N GLU A 632 -20.54 -21.31 16.72
CA GLU A 632 -21.50 -20.48 16.00
C GLU A 632 -22.17 -19.50 16.98
N ALA A 633 -22.40 -18.26 16.56
CA ALA A 633 -23.00 -17.24 17.41
C ALA A 633 -24.48 -17.53 17.71
N ILE A 634 -24.87 -17.39 18.97
CA ILE A 634 -26.27 -17.42 19.43
C ILE A 634 -26.84 -16.01 19.31
N ASP A 635 -28.07 -15.85 18.82
CA ASP A 635 -28.68 -14.52 18.69
C ASP A 635 -28.84 -13.85 20.05
N ARG A 636 -28.51 -12.56 20.13
CA ARG A 636 -28.71 -11.72 21.32
C ARG A 636 -30.20 -11.69 21.72
N ALA A 637 -31.13 -11.85 20.78
CA ALA A 637 -32.56 -11.99 21.04
C ALA A 637 -32.88 -13.21 21.94
N ASP A 638 -32.23 -14.35 21.72
CA ASP A 638 -32.53 -15.62 22.39
C ASP A 638 -31.98 -15.73 23.82
N LEU A 639 -31.01 -14.88 24.19
CA LEU A 639 -30.47 -14.83 25.55
C LEU A 639 -31.54 -14.40 26.57
N ILE A 640 -31.54 -15.00 27.76
CA ILE A 640 -32.59 -14.79 28.76
C ILE A 640 -32.07 -14.21 30.08
N PHE A 641 -32.94 -13.44 30.74
CA PHE A 641 -32.80 -13.02 32.14
C PHE A 641 -33.81 -13.86 32.95
N PRO A 642 -33.42 -15.01 33.53
CA PRO A 642 -34.35 -15.92 34.20
C PRO A 642 -34.83 -15.35 35.54
N ASN A 643 -34.05 -14.45 36.16
CA ASN A 643 -34.40 -13.75 37.38
C ASN A 643 -35.00 -12.37 37.05
N GLU A 644 -36.31 -12.31 36.87
CA GLU A 644 -37.00 -11.03 36.61
C GLU A 644 -36.90 -10.04 37.78
N ASP A 645 -36.69 -10.50 39.00
CA ASP A 645 -36.66 -9.63 40.18
C ASP A 645 -35.34 -8.84 40.27
N GLN A 646 -34.25 -9.34 39.67
CA GLN A 646 -33.05 -8.54 39.39
C GLN A 646 -33.35 -7.38 38.43
N VAL A 647 -34.04 -7.65 37.32
CA VAL A 647 -34.42 -6.62 36.33
C VAL A 647 -35.35 -5.58 36.96
N LYS A 648 -36.32 -6.00 37.76
CA LYS A 648 -37.20 -5.09 38.53
C LYS A 648 -36.40 -4.25 39.53
N ALA A 649 -35.52 -4.84 40.32
CA ALA A 649 -34.73 -4.12 41.32
C ALA A 649 -33.80 -3.06 40.69
N VAL A 650 -33.16 -3.37 39.56
CA VAL A 650 -32.38 -2.40 38.77
C VAL A 650 -33.26 -1.25 38.29
N ASN A 651 -34.42 -1.56 37.69
CA ASN A 651 -35.31 -0.56 37.12
C ASN A 651 -35.99 0.32 38.17
N GLU A 652 -36.43 -0.26 39.30
CA GLU A 652 -36.94 0.49 40.45
C GLU A 652 -35.87 1.42 41.04
N ALA A 653 -34.62 0.97 41.15
CA ALA A 653 -33.53 1.83 41.63
C ALA A 653 -33.23 2.97 40.65
N LYS A 654 -33.15 2.68 39.35
CA LYS A 654 -32.96 3.65 38.26
C LYS A 654 -34.03 4.74 38.30
N MET A 655 -35.32 4.36 38.30
CA MET A 655 -36.44 5.32 38.32
C MET A 655 -36.50 6.13 39.61
N ASN A 656 -36.29 5.51 40.78
CA ASN A 656 -36.37 6.19 42.08
C ASN A 656 -35.11 6.99 42.48
N GLY A 657 -34.16 7.21 41.56
CA GLY A 657 -32.96 8.01 41.82
C GLY A 657 -31.92 7.33 42.71
N LYS A 658 -32.02 6.02 42.95
CA LYS A 658 -31.24 5.29 43.97
C LYS A 658 -29.96 4.69 43.38
N THR A 659 -28.80 5.15 43.86
CA THR A 659 -27.50 4.60 43.46
C THR A 659 -27.21 3.25 44.10
N GLY A 660 -26.35 2.47 43.45
CA GLY A 660 -25.96 1.14 43.91
C GLY A 660 -25.23 0.33 42.85
N ASP A 661 -24.79 -0.86 43.26
CA ASP A 661 -24.12 -1.85 42.42
C ASP A 661 -25.04 -3.08 42.42
N PHE A 662 -25.70 -3.34 41.29
CA PHE A 662 -26.77 -4.33 41.20
C PHE A 662 -26.34 -5.52 40.34
N LEU A 663 -26.61 -6.74 40.76
CA LEU A 663 -26.26 -7.96 40.00
C LEU A 663 -27.38 -8.34 39.02
N LEU A 664 -27.01 -8.70 37.80
CA LEU A 664 -27.91 -9.11 36.73
C LEU A 664 -27.34 -10.36 36.03
N TYR A 665 -28.04 -11.49 36.19
CA TYR A 665 -27.66 -12.77 35.59
C TYR A 665 -28.29 -12.94 34.20
N ILE A 666 -27.47 -13.36 33.22
CA ILE A 666 -27.85 -13.59 31.82
C ILE A 666 -27.38 -14.98 31.42
N GLU A 667 -28.22 -15.76 30.74
CA GLU A 667 -27.88 -17.09 30.24
C GLU A 667 -28.35 -17.36 28.81
N THR A 668 -27.75 -18.37 28.20
CA THR A 668 -28.17 -18.95 26.92
C THR A 668 -29.43 -19.81 27.08
N PRO A 669 -30.14 -20.15 25.99
CA PRO A 669 -31.24 -21.13 26.03
C PRO A 669 -30.88 -22.53 26.56
N ALA A 670 -29.58 -22.87 26.62
CA ALA A 670 -29.07 -24.13 27.17
C ALA A 670 -28.56 -24.02 28.63
N GLY A 671 -28.67 -22.83 29.26
CA GLY A 671 -28.38 -22.62 30.69
C GLY A 671 -26.94 -22.28 31.03
N THR A 672 -26.11 -21.88 30.06
CA THR A 672 -24.76 -21.34 30.33
C THR A 672 -24.87 -19.83 30.54
N GLY A 673 -24.38 -19.30 31.67
CA GLY A 673 -24.61 -17.91 32.07
C GLY A 673 -23.47 -17.19 32.79
N ILE A 674 -23.66 -15.88 32.98
CA ILE A 674 -22.76 -14.89 33.61
C ILE A 674 -23.55 -13.91 34.49
N THR A 675 -22.90 -13.29 35.48
CA THR A 675 -23.54 -12.27 36.36
C THR A 675 -22.82 -10.92 36.27
N ILE A 676 -23.31 -10.02 35.44
CA ILE A 676 -22.75 -8.67 35.30
C ILE A 676 -23.26 -7.71 36.39
N HIS A 677 -22.53 -6.61 36.61
CA HIS A 677 -22.97 -5.50 37.44
C HIS A 677 -23.67 -4.41 36.63
N VAL A 678 -24.70 -3.80 37.21
CA VAL A 678 -25.27 -2.53 36.80
C VAL A 678 -24.91 -1.48 37.85
N PHE A 679 -23.95 -0.62 37.51
CA PHE A 679 -23.47 0.48 38.33
C PHE A 679 -24.36 1.72 38.11
N LEU A 680 -25.33 1.91 39.02
CA LEU A 680 -26.17 3.10 39.06
C LEU A 680 -25.49 4.20 39.89
N ARG A 681 -25.33 5.40 39.31
CA ARG A 681 -24.54 6.51 39.86
C ARG A 681 -25.30 7.84 39.83
N ASP A 682 -25.00 8.78 40.73
CA ASP A 682 -25.75 10.05 40.80
C ASP A 682 -25.58 10.90 39.54
N ARG A 683 -24.40 10.82 38.92
CA ARG A 683 -23.96 11.63 37.79
C ARG A 683 -23.32 10.74 36.74
N GLY A 684 -23.52 11.05 35.45
CA GLY A 684 -22.88 10.31 34.38
C GLY A 684 -23.63 10.26 33.05
N THR A 685 -23.19 9.35 32.19
CA THR A 685 -23.84 8.97 30.94
C THR A 685 -25.17 8.25 31.16
N ASP A 686 -26.02 8.22 30.14
CA ASP A 686 -27.31 7.53 30.22
C ASP A 686 -27.70 6.80 28.94
N GLN A 687 -28.32 5.63 29.12
CA GLN A 687 -29.05 4.76 28.17
C GLN A 687 -28.50 4.45 26.77
N VAL A 688 -27.45 5.11 26.24
CA VAL A 688 -26.98 4.91 24.86
C VAL A 688 -25.45 4.93 24.75
N ARG A 689 -24.91 4.04 23.90
CA ARG A 689 -23.48 4.01 23.50
C ARG A 689 -23.15 4.95 22.34
N SER A 690 -24.18 5.46 21.65
CA SER A 690 -24.07 6.31 20.47
C SER A 690 -25.04 7.48 20.59
N THR A 691 -24.56 8.71 20.34
CA THR A 691 -25.45 9.89 20.31
C THR A 691 -26.32 9.90 19.03
N GLU A 692 -27.31 10.79 18.97
CA GLU A 692 -28.25 10.92 17.83
C GLU A 692 -27.55 11.23 16.49
N ASP A 693 -26.32 11.74 16.55
CA ASP A 693 -25.41 11.98 15.42
C ASP A 693 -24.62 10.73 14.97
N GLY A 694 -24.79 9.58 15.64
CA GLY A 694 -24.07 8.34 15.40
C GLY A 694 -22.72 8.21 16.12
N THR A 695 -22.25 9.25 16.81
CA THR A 695 -20.93 9.23 17.48
C THR A 695 -20.92 8.26 18.67
N GLN A 696 -20.03 7.27 18.64
CA GLN A 696 -19.80 6.39 19.80
C GLN A 696 -19.16 7.14 20.96
N ARG A 697 -19.59 6.84 22.19
CA ARG A 697 -19.05 7.39 23.44
C ARG A 697 -18.85 6.30 24.47
N GLY A 698 -17.84 6.48 25.31
CA GLY A 698 -17.65 5.68 26.52
C GLY A 698 -18.77 5.92 27.54
N SER A 699 -18.81 5.11 28.59
CA SER A 699 -19.73 5.31 29.72
C SER A 699 -18.96 5.72 30.98
N LEU A 700 -19.48 6.69 31.70
CA LEU A 700 -18.86 7.23 32.91
C LEU A 700 -19.95 7.50 33.94
N GLY A 701 -19.74 7.03 35.18
CA GLY A 701 -20.64 7.23 36.29
C GLY A 701 -19.88 7.53 37.57
N ALA A 702 -20.35 8.51 38.34
CA ALA A 702 -19.78 8.92 39.62
C ALA A 702 -20.88 9.41 40.58
N ASN A 703 -20.62 9.28 41.88
CA ASN A 703 -21.51 9.72 42.95
C ASN A 703 -21.09 11.05 43.57
N ASP A 704 -22.07 11.79 44.06
CA ASP A 704 -21.84 12.89 44.99
C ASP A 704 -21.37 12.28 46.35
N THR A 705 -20.46 12.95 47.06
CA THR A 705 -19.83 12.37 48.27
C THR A 705 -19.75 13.36 49.42
N VAL A 706 -19.76 12.86 50.65
CA VAL A 706 -19.70 13.64 51.90
C VAL A 706 -18.53 13.13 52.73
N GLN A 707 -17.60 14.00 53.09
CA GLN A 707 -16.33 13.65 53.73
C GLN A 707 -15.98 14.63 54.85
N PRO A 708 -15.31 14.20 55.93
CA PRO A 708 -14.87 15.11 56.98
C PRO A 708 -13.75 16.04 56.48
N THR A 709 -13.75 17.28 56.94
CA THR A 709 -12.68 18.26 56.74
C THR A 709 -11.51 18.02 57.72
N GLY A 710 -10.43 18.77 57.57
CA GLY A 710 -9.19 18.63 58.33
C GLY A 710 -8.29 17.48 57.86
N GLY A 711 -7.06 17.43 58.39
CA GLY A 711 -6.06 16.41 58.05
C GLY A 711 -5.32 16.70 56.72
N LYS A 712 -4.84 15.65 56.06
CA LYS A 712 -4.25 15.75 54.72
C LYS A 712 -5.34 15.91 53.66
N GLY A 713 -5.00 16.54 52.52
CA GLY A 713 -5.85 16.50 51.33
C GLY A 713 -5.94 15.09 50.72
N PHE A 714 -6.97 14.85 49.90
CA PHE A 714 -7.19 13.60 49.18
C PHE A 714 -6.23 13.44 48.01
N SER A 715 -5.74 12.22 47.81
CA SER A 715 -5.22 11.76 46.51
C SER A 715 -6.35 11.58 45.48
N GLU A 716 -5.99 11.48 44.20
CA GLU A 716 -6.96 11.11 43.15
C GLU A 716 -7.63 9.75 43.38
N GLU A 717 -6.90 8.79 43.97
CA GLU A 717 -7.40 7.44 44.22
C GLU A 717 -8.45 7.45 45.33
N GLU A 718 -8.18 8.15 46.44
CA GLU A 718 -9.16 8.35 47.51
C GLU A 718 -10.44 9.02 46.99
N ILE A 719 -10.33 10.11 46.21
CA ILE A 719 -11.52 10.81 45.74
C ILE A 719 -12.29 10.02 44.66
N ARG A 720 -11.61 9.25 43.79
CA ARG A 720 -12.28 8.30 42.86
C ARG A 720 -13.03 7.21 43.62
N ASN A 721 -12.45 6.69 44.72
CA ASN A 721 -13.09 5.70 45.57
C ASN A 721 -14.30 6.28 46.34
N PHE A 722 -14.17 7.49 46.92
CA PHE A 722 -15.26 8.17 47.62
C PHE A 722 -16.43 8.57 46.72
N CYS A 723 -16.16 8.87 45.44
CA CYS A 723 -17.17 9.10 44.41
C CYS A 723 -17.57 7.83 43.64
N LYS A 724 -17.09 6.63 44.05
CA LYS A 724 -17.38 5.33 43.42
C LYS A 724 -17.28 5.32 41.89
N VAL A 725 -16.28 6.02 41.35
CA VAL A 725 -16.17 6.30 39.91
C VAL A 725 -16.01 5.01 39.11
N LYS A 726 -16.79 4.87 38.05
CA LYS A 726 -16.73 3.76 37.07
C LYS A 726 -16.70 4.34 35.67
N GLY A 727 -15.73 3.93 34.85
CA GLY A 727 -15.56 4.40 33.47
C GLY A 727 -15.27 3.25 32.51
N LYS A 728 -15.79 3.34 31.28
CA LYS A 728 -15.51 2.44 30.15
C LYS A 728 -15.26 3.25 28.88
N ASP A 729 -14.31 2.81 28.05
CA ASP A 729 -14.04 3.41 26.74
C ASP A 729 -15.15 3.13 25.71
N ILE A 730 -15.01 3.68 24.50
CA ILE A 730 -15.94 3.48 23.37
C ILE A 730 -16.06 2.01 22.92
N HIS A 731 -15.15 1.14 23.35
CA HIS A 731 -15.12 -0.29 23.00
C HIS A 731 -15.61 -1.20 24.15
N GLY A 732 -15.88 -0.63 25.32
CA GLY A 732 -16.35 -1.30 26.53
C GLY A 732 -15.27 -1.62 27.57
N ASN A 733 -13.99 -1.32 27.32
CA ASN A 733 -12.90 -1.62 28.25
C ASN A 733 -12.96 -0.71 29.47
N SER A 734 -12.82 -1.28 30.66
CA SER A 734 -12.82 -0.53 31.93
C SER A 734 -11.59 0.38 32.05
N VAL A 735 -11.80 1.68 32.27
CA VAL A 735 -10.76 2.73 32.28
C VAL A 735 -10.92 3.70 33.46
N ASN A 736 -9.79 4.16 34.00
CA ASN A 736 -9.77 5.17 35.07
C ASN A 736 -10.05 6.55 34.49
N ALA A 737 -11.10 7.21 34.99
CA ALA A 737 -11.38 8.60 34.63
C ALA A 737 -10.31 9.55 35.20
N ARG A 738 -9.92 10.53 34.38
CA ARG A 738 -9.06 11.64 34.77
C ARG A 738 -9.83 12.55 35.73
N VAL A 739 -9.14 13.14 36.70
CA VAL A 739 -9.72 14.08 37.66
C VAL A 739 -9.35 15.51 37.24
N ASP A 740 -10.25 16.47 37.42
CA ASP A 740 -9.89 17.88 37.31
C ASP A 740 -8.97 18.28 38.49
N GLU A 741 -7.67 18.39 38.20
CA GLU A 741 -6.62 18.71 39.18
C GLU A 741 -6.86 20.05 39.89
N GLY A 742 -7.44 21.04 39.19
CA GLY A 742 -7.75 22.35 39.75
C GLY A 742 -8.85 22.28 40.81
N GLN A 743 -9.97 21.64 40.46
CA GLN A 743 -11.08 21.40 41.38
C GLN A 743 -10.65 20.51 42.57
N LEU A 744 -9.80 19.50 42.36
CA LEU A 744 -9.26 18.69 43.45
C LEU A 744 -8.31 19.49 44.36
N LYS A 745 -7.52 20.41 43.81
CA LYS A 745 -6.65 21.31 44.57
C LYS A 745 -7.46 22.26 45.46
N GLU A 746 -8.52 22.88 44.94
CA GLU A 746 -9.44 23.73 45.72
C GLU A 746 -10.08 22.96 46.88
N ILE A 747 -10.58 21.74 46.62
CA ILE A 747 -11.12 20.83 47.65
C ILE A 747 -10.07 20.51 48.72
N ASN A 748 -8.83 20.28 48.33
CA ASN A 748 -7.74 19.94 49.25
C ASN A 748 -7.24 21.14 50.07
N GLU A 749 -7.28 22.35 49.53
CA GLU A 749 -6.98 23.60 50.26
C GLU A 749 -8.09 23.97 51.25
N ALA A 750 -9.35 23.66 50.92
CA ALA A 750 -10.46 23.75 51.88
C ALA A 750 -10.31 22.69 52.99
N LYS A 751 -10.07 21.42 52.62
CA LYS A 751 -9.92 20.31 53.56
C LYS A 751 -8.75 20.50 54.53
N THR A 752 -7.58 20.89 54.05
CA THR A 752 -6.39 21.07 54.90
C THR A 752 -6.53 22.25 55.87
N ARG A 753 -7.22 23.34 55.47
CA ARG A 753 -7.60 24.45 56.37
C ARG A 753 -8.71 24.11 57.37
N GLY A 754 -9.37 22.95 57.24
CA GLY A 754 -10.53 22.59 58.06
C GLY A 754 -11.82 23.31 57.65
N VAL A 755 -11.92 23.82 56.43
CA VAL A 755 -13.11 24.51 55.91
C VAL A 755 -14.17 23.48 55.51
N THR A 756 -15.44 23.78 55.79
CA THR A 756 -16.61 22.99 55.36
C THR A 756 -17.37 23.66 54.23
N GLY A 757 -17.99 22.89 53.34
CA GLY A 757 -18.75 23.42 52.19
C GLY A 757 -18.93 22.38 51.08
N THR A 758 -19.70 22.70 50.05
CA THR A 758 -19.90 21.83 48.87
C THR A 758 -19.14 22.38 47.67
N PHE A 759 -18.28 21.55 47.10
CA PHE A 759 -17.39 21.86 45.99
C PHE A 759 -17.79 21.01 44.77
N ARG A 760 -17.54 21.52 43.57
CA ARG A 760 -17.67 20.74 42.33
C ARG A 760 -16.41 19.92 42.08
N LEU A 761 -16.56 18.71 41.55
CA LEU A 761 -15.45 17.95 40.99
C LEU A 761 -15.87 17.34 39.66
N THR A 762 -14.96 17.36 38.67
CA THR A 762 -15.22 16.86 37.33
C THR A 762 -14.32 15.65 37.05
N PHE A 763 -14.93 14.55 36.62
CA PHE A 763 -14.24 13.38 36.08
C PHE A 763 -14.43 13.31 34.56
N SER A 764 -13.42 12.85 33.82
CA SER A 764 -13.49 12.76 32.34
C SER A 764 -12.75 11.56 31.74
N LEU A 765 -13.22 11.15 30.56
CA LEU A 765 -12.61 10.18 29.65
C LEU A 765 -12.00 10.89 28.43
N GLU A 766 -11.21 10.17 27.62
CA GLU A 766 -10.46 10.76 26.51
C GLU A 766 -11.34 11.19 25.32
N ASP A 767 -12.51 10.55 25.16
CA ASP A 767 -13.57 10.94 24.23
C ASP A 767 -14.36 12.19 24.67
N ARG A 768 -13.95 12.82 25.79
CA ARG A 768 -14.59 13.97 26.47
C ARG A 768 -15.91 13.62 27.16
N THR A 769 -16.25 12.35 27.32
CA THR A 769 -17.34 11.92 28.21
C THR A 769 -17.00 12.30 29.65
N GLY A 770 -17.94 12.94 30.35
CA GLY A 770 -17.67 13.58 31.64
C GLY A 770 -18.80 13.43 32.66
N ALA A 771 -18.43 13.39 33.94
CA ALA A 771 -19.35 13.40 35.07
C ALA A 771 -18.93 14.48 36.07
N VAL A 772 -19.86 15.37 36.42
CA VAL A 772 -19.63 16.45 37.41
C VAL A 772 -20.40 16.10 38.68
N VAL A 773 -19.67 15.92 39.78
CA VAL A 773 -20.19 15.54 41.11
C VAL A 773 -20.03 16.66 42.13
N SER A 774 -20.74 16.51 43.25
CA SER A 774 -20.64 17.35 44.44
C SER A 774 -19.78 16.68 45.52
N VAL A 775 -18.73 17.34 46.00
CA VAL A 775 -17.90 16.90 47.14
C VAL A 775 -18.21 17.81 48.32
N THR A 776 -18.84 17.29 49.37
CA THR A 776 -19.22 18.08 50.57
C THR A 776 -18.28 17.79 51.73
N LEU A 777 -17.54 18.81 52.16
CA LEU A 777 -16.72 18.79 53.36
C LEU A 777 -17.54 19.15 54.59
N THR A 778 -17.56 18.28 55.59
CA THR A 778 -18.29 18.43 56.87
C THR A 778 -17.36 18.42 58.07
N GLY A 779 -17.80 18.94 59.21
CA GLY A 779 -17.00 19.04 60.43
C GLY A 779 -17.58 20.08 61.39
N ASP A 780 -17.04 20.12 62.61
CA ASP A 780 -17.48 21.03 63.67
C ASP A 780 -16.45 22.14 63.89
N HIS A 781 -16.95 23.36 64.05
CA HIS A 781 -16.14 24.57 64.23
C HIS A 781 -16.30 25.14 65.63
N THR A 782 -15.20 25.64 66.20
CA THR A 782 -15.26 26.38 67.46
C THR A 782 -15.38 27.88 67.18
N VAL A 783 -16.43 28.50 67.73
CA VAL A 783 -16.61 29.95 67.78
C VAL A 783 -16.25 30.41 69.20
N SER A 784 -15.06 30.98 69.34
CA SER A 784 -14.53 31.47 70.63
C SER A 784 -14.81 32.96 70.79
N PHE A 785 -14.99 33.44 72.03
CA PHE A 785 -15.36 34.84 72.31
C PHE A 785 -14.34 35.54 73.22
N ASP A 786 -13.59 36.50 72.69
CA ASP A 786 -12.70 37.39 73.46
C ASP A 786 -13.41 38.72 73.80
N PRO A 787 -13.83 38.96 75.06
CA PRO A 787 -14.46 40.21 75.45
C PRO A 787 -13.50 41.41 75.52
N ASP A 788 -12.20 41.26 75.20
CA ASP A 788 -11.19 42.32 75.24
C ASP A 788 -11.13 43.02 76.62
N GLY A 789 -11.24 42.26 77.70
CA GLY A 789 -11.28 42.80 79.06
C GLY A 789 -12.62 43.45 79.46
N GLY A 790 -13.72 42.98 78.88
CA GLY A 790 -15.07 43.14 79.46
C GLY A 790 -15.31 42.23 80.68
N ASP A 791 -16.44 42.43 81.36
CA ASP A 791 -16.83 41.78 82.62
C ASP A 791 -17.29 40.31 82.50
N TYR A 792 -17.63 39.89 81.28
CA TYR A 792 -18.24 38.59 80.99
C TYR A 792 -17.54 37.91 79.81
N TYR A 793 -17.17 36.64 80.02
CA TYR A 793 -16.62 35.76 79.01
C TYR A 793 -17.72 34.78 78.57
N PRO A 794 -18.25 34.88 77.34
CA PRO A 794 -19.13 33.87 76.78
C PRO A 794 -18.43 32.51 76.72
N LYS A 795 -19.20 31.43 76.72
CA LYS A 795 -18.65 30.11 76.41
C LYS A 795 -18.49 29.94 74.90
N ASP A 796 -17.36 29.37 74.50
CA ASP A 796 -17.13 28.88 73.15
C ASP A 796 -18.28 27.96 72.68
N GLN A 797 -18.67 28.11 71.42
CA GLN A 797 -19.73 27.33 70.80
C GLN A 797 -19.15 26.37 69.77
N ILE A 798 -19.58 25.11 69.82
CA ILE A 798 -19.25 24.10 68.82
C ILE A 798 -20.40 24.07 67.80
N ILE A 799 -20.13 24.52 66.58
CA ILE A 799 -21.11 24.73 65.51
C ILE A 799 -20.80 23.76 64.36
N VAL A 800 -21.78 22.92 63.99
CA VAL A 800 -21.68 22.06 62.81
C VAL A 800 -21.57 22.93 61.55
N GLY A 801 -20.59 22.67 60.70
CA GLY A 801 -20.30 23.46 59.50
C GLY A 801 -21.52 23.72 58.62
N GLY A 802 -21.71 24.99 58.23
CA GLY A 802 -22.89 25.46 57.50
C GLY A 802 -24.09 25.85 58.40
N ARG A 803 -23.92 25.88 59.73
CA ARG A 803 -24.91 26.43 60.68
C ARG A 803 -24.46 27.77 61.23
N THR A 804 -25.41 28.59 61.67
CA THR A 804 -25.18 29.86 62.35
C THR A 804 -24.69 29.65 63.79
N ALA A 805 -23.94 30.62 64.32
CA ALA A 805 -23.64 30.71 65.74
C ALA A 805 -24.76 31.48 66.47
N VAL A 806 -24.94 31.25 67.77
CA VAL A 806 -25.90 32.02 68.58
C VAL A 806 -25.20 33.26 69.13
N GLU A 807 -25.79 34.45 68.99
CA GLU A 807 -25.23 35.67 69.59
C GLU A 807 -25.22 35.56 71.13
N PRO A 808 -24.07 35.69 71.81
CA PRO A 808 -24.01 35.65 73.25
C PRO A 808 -24.48 36.97 73.86
N LYS A 809 -24.88 36.94 75.14
CA LYS A 809 -25.18 38.15 75.90
C LYS A 809 -23.98 39.11 75.87
N GLU A 810 -24.26 40.37 75.54
CA GLU A 810 -23.29 41.49 75.57
C GLU A 810 -22.54 41.55 76.91
N PRO A 811 -21.18 41.67 76.88
CA PRO A 811 -20.38 42.02 78.05
C PRO A 811 -20.46 43.53 78.33
N GLY A 812 -20.15 43.94 79.56
CA GLY A 812 -19.92 45.34 79.95
C GLY A 812 -18.43 45.67 80.12
N LYS A 813 -18.05 46.95 80.02
CA LYS A 813 -16.68 47.44 80.26
C LYS A 813 -16.74 48.89 80.72
N ASP A 814 -16.32 49.18 81.95
CA ASP A 814 -16.52 50.49 82.60
C ASP A 814 -15.96 51.66 81.76
N GLY A 815 -16.85 52.60 81.38
CA GLY A 815 -16.53 53.76 80.55
C GLY A 815 -16.43 53.49 79.04
N TYR A 816 -16.93 52.34 78.56
CA TYR A 816 -16.96 51.97 77.15
C TYR A 816 -18.31 51.36 76.74
N VAL A 817 -18.78 51.70 75.55
CA VAL A 817 -19.93 51.09 74.88
C VAL A 817 -19.47 49.94 73.98
N PHE A 818 -20.21 48.83 73.99
CA PHE A 818 -20.00 47.70 73.08
C PHE A 818 -20.52 48.05 71.67
N GLU A 819 -19.66 47.93 70.64
CA GLU A 819 -20.07 48.17 69.23
C GLU A 819 -20.37 46.87 68.46
N GLY A 820 -20.05 45.70 69.05
CA GLY A 820 -20.33 44.38 68.49
C GLY A 820 -19.14 43.42 68.57
N TRP A 821 -19.38 42.20 68.09
CA TRP A 821 -18.37 41.17 67.86
C TRP A 821 -17.71 41.37 66.49
N TYR A 822 -16.38 41.31 66.44
CA TYR A 822 -15.57 41.46 65.22
C TYR A 822 -14.62 40.28 65.07
N TYR A 823 -14.31 39.89 63.83
CA TYR A 823 -13.25 38.94 63.52
C TYR A 823 -12.20 39.61 62.62
N THR A 824 -11.02 39.03 62.55
CA THR A 824 -9.99 39.40 61.59
C THR A 824 -10.07 38.46 60.40
N ASP A 825 -10.19 38.99 59.17
CA ASP A 825 -10.19 38.19 57.94
C ASP A 825 -8.77 37.74 57.52
N GLU A 826 -8.66 36.97 56.43
CA GLU A 826 -7.37 36.47 55.92
C GLU A 826 -6.44 37.60 55.43
N ASP A 827 -6.96 38.81 55.17
CA ASP A 827 -6.21 40.02 54.80
C ASP A 827 -5.79 40.87 56.03
N GLY A 828 -6.11 40.45 57.26
CA GLY A 828 -5.74 41.14 58.49
C GLY A 828 -6.67 42.30 58.89
N LYS A 829 -7.87 42.39 58.30
CA LYS A 829 -8.84 43.47 58.51
C LYS A 829 -9.94 43.05 59.48
N GLU A 830 -10.27 43.95 60.40
CA GLU A 830 -11.38 43.76 61.33
C GLU A 830 -12.74 43.95 60.62
N ILE A 831 -13.56 42.90 60.60
CA ILE A 831 -14.92 42.89 60.06
C ILE A 831 -15.91 42.56 61.19
N LYS A 832 -17.05 43.25 61.25
CA LYS A 832 -18.11 42.95 62.21
C LYS A 832 -18.75 41.60 61.85
N TRP A 833 -18.85 40.69 62.82
CA TRP A 833 -19.52 39.42 62.63
C TRP A 833 -21.04 39.59 62.53
N ASP A 834 -21.67 38.77 61.69
CA ASP A 834 -23.11 38.67 61.51
C ASP A 834 -23.55 37.26 61.91
N PHE A 835 -24.45 37.15 62.89
CA PHE A 835 -24.89 35.85 63.42
C PHE A 835 -25.90 35.13 62.52
N ASP A 836 -26.45 35.79 61.50
CA ASP A 836 -27.21 35.11 60.44
C ASP A 836 -26.29 34.46 59.38
N MET A 837 -24.97 34.69 59.42
CA MET A 837 -24.01 34.00 58.55
C MET A 837 -23.65 32.58 59.05
N PRO A 838 -23.57 31.59 58.14
CA PRO A 838 -23.15 30.24 58.50
C PRO A 838 -21.65 30.18 58.80
N VAL A 839 -21.28 29.41 59.83
CA VAL A 839 -19.90 29.13 60.23
C VAL A 839 -19.33 28.03 59.34
N HIS A 840 -18.31 28.35 58.55
CA HIS A 840 -17.64 27.40 57.64
C HIS A 840 -16.20 27.05 58.06
N GLN A 841 -15.65 27.72 59.07
CA GLN A 841 -14.36 27.43 59.73
C GLN A 841 -14.40 27.94 61.17
N SER A 842 -13.49 27.47 62.03
CA SER A 842 -13.37 27.97 63.41
C SER A 842 -12.92 29.43 63.43
N VAL A 843 -13.50 30.25 64.31
CA VAL A 843 -13.27 31.71 64.34
C VAL A 843 -13.25 32.22 65.78
N THR A 844 -12.36 33.19 66.06
CA THR A 844 -12.38 33.94 67.32
C THR A 844 -13.05 35.29 67.09
N LEU A 845 -14.13 35.54 67.81
CA LEU A 845 -14.89 36.78 67.78
C LEU A 845 -14.46 37.67 68.95
N LYS A 846 -13.94 38.85 68.66
CA LYS A 846 -13.44 39.81 69.64
C LYS A 846 -14.42 40.98 69.82
N ALA A 847 -14.68 41.35 71.06
CA ALA A 847 -15.53 42.49 71.38
C ALA A 847 -14.84 43.82 71.04
N LYS A 848 -15.55 44.69 70.32
CA LYS A 848 -15.06 46.04 69.99
C LYS A 848 -15.75 47.10 70.84
N TRP A 849 -14.95 48.05 71.31
CA TRP A 849 -15.31 48.96 72.39
C TRP A 849 -15.07 50.42 72.03
N LYS A 850 -16.05 51.28 72.31
CA LYS A 850 -15.98 52.72 72.08
C LYS A 850 -16.06 53.48 73.40
N LYS A 851 -15.02 54.24 73.70
CA LYS A 851 -14.92 54.99 74.96
C LYS A 851 -16.04 56.02 75.06
N GLU A 852 -16.72 56.07 76.20
CA GLU A 852 -17.69 57.13 76.48
C GLU A 852 -16.98 58.49 76.63
N PRO A 853 -17.55 59.58 76.09
CA PRO A 853 -17.02 60.91 76.32
C PRO A 853 -17.22 61.32 77.78
N ALA A 854 -16.15 61.81 78.41
CA ALA A 854 -16.23 62.38 79.76
C ALA A 854 -16.86 63.78 79.73
N ASP A 855 -17.44 64.14 80.88
CA ASP A 855 -18.24 65.35 81.15
C ASP A 855 -19.62 65.43 80.43
N THR A 856 -20.70 65.89 81.07
CA THR A 856 -20.84 66.49 82.43
C THR A 856 -22.13 66.02 83.12
N LYS A 857 -22.12 65.99 84.46
CA LYS A 857 -23.37 65.88 85.25
C LYS A 857 -24.09 67.23 85.27
N THR A 858 -25.36 67.26 84.85
CA THR A 858 -26.26 68.40 85.09
C THR A 858 -27.63 67.92 85.56
N THR A 859 -27.88 68.10 86.86
CA THR A 859 -29.18 68.05 87.55
C THR A 859 -30.12 69.12 86.92
N GLU A 860 -31.46 69.00 86.83
CA GLU A 860 -32.40 68.88 87.97
C GLU A 860 -33.90 68.66 87.57
N THR A 861 -34.67 68.09 88.51
CA THR A 861 -36.04 68.51 88.95
C THR A 861 -37.28 68.52 88.01
N THR A 862 -38.06 67.43 88.07
CA THR A 862 -39.56 67.30 88.14
C THR A 862 -40.51 68.16 87.25
N THR A 863 -41.57 67.61 86.64
CA THR A 863 -42.87 67.33 87.33
C THR A 863 -43.91 66.54 86.50
N VAL A 864 -44.98 66.07 87.18
CA VAL A 864 -46.03 65.12 86.75
C VAL A 864 -47.07 65.67 85.75
N LYS A 865 -47.56 64.82 84.81
CA LYS A 865 -48.97 64.82 84.33
C LYS A 865 -49.46 63.48 83.72
N LYS A 866 -50.57 62.95 84.24
CA LYS A 866 -51.51 61.96 83.62
C LYS A 866 -52.67 62.76 82.94
N PRO A 867 -53.53 62.26 82.01
CA PRO A 867 -54.25 60.95 82.14
C PRO A 867 -54.86 60.23 80.88
N LYS A 868 -55.40 59.01 81.14
CA LYS A 868 -56.62 58.35 80.55
C LYS A 868 -56.71 57.86 79.06
N LYS A 869 -56.77 56.51 78.95
CA LYS A 869 -57.76 55.63 78.23
C LYS A 869 -58.02 55.72 76.70
N LYS A 870 -57.66 54.63 75.99
CA LYS A 870 -58.48 53.63 75.22
C LYS A 870 -57.49 52.56 74.66
N ARG A 871 -57.67 51.22 74.62
CA ARG A 871 -58.72 50.29 74.11
C ARG A 871 -59.01 50.48 72.60
N GLU A 872 -58.97 49.47 71.72
CA GLU A 872 -58.83 48.00 71.86
C GLU A 872 -58.54 47.35 70.46
N THR A 873 -57.88 46.17 70.37
CA THR A 873 -57.74 45.29 69.16
C THR A 873 -57.09 45.87 67.86
N GLY A 874 -56.49 45.12 66.93
CA GLY A 874 -56.02 43.72 66.89
C GLY A 874 -56.67 42.81 65.82
N SER A 875 -56.06 42.61 64.63
CA SER A 875 -56.30 41.43 63.75
C SER A 875 -55.33 41.31 62.54
N TRP A 876 -55.13 40.05 62.15
CA TRP A 876 -54.35 39.38 61.10
C TRP A 876 -54.58 39.66 59.58
N ASN A 877 -53.57 39.24 58.79
CA ASN A 877 -53.59 38.39 57.56
C ASN A 877 -53.98 38.84 56.11
N TYR A 878 -53.00 38.61 55.20
CA TYR A 878 -53.04 37.71 54.00
C TYR A 878 -53.84 38.11 52.72
N ARG A 879 -53.36 37.62 51.56
CA ARG A 879 -54.06 37.22 50.30
C ARG A 879 -53.95 38.05 48.99
N GLU A 880 -53.07 37.58 48.10
CA GLU A 880 -53.30 37.08 46.71
C GLU A 880 -54.16 37.82 45.63
N ILE A 881 -53.56 37.87 44.42
CA ILE A 881 -54.14 37.64 43.06
C ILE A 881 -54.86 38.77 42.26
N GLY A 882 -54.36 38.99 41.02
CA GLY A 882 -55.14 39.32 39.80
C GLY A 882 -54.92 40.72 39.18
N ARG A 883 -55.06 40.94 37.86
CA ARG A 883 -55.10 40.04 36.67
C ARG A 883 -54.97 40.90 35.37
N ASP A 884 -54.44 40.32 34.28
CA ASP A 884 -54.44 40.83 32.88
C ASP A 884 -53.66 42.16 32.63
N THR A 885 -53.29 42.61 31.41
CA THR A 885 -53.60 42.20 30.01
C THR A 885 -52.32 42.06 29.13
N LYS A 886 -52.49 41.59 27.88
CA LYS A 886 -51.48 41.65 26.80
C LYS A 886 -51.36 43.08 26.21
N GLU A 887 -50.21 43.45 25.62
CA GLU A 887 -50.07 43.61 24.16
C GLU A 887 -48.66 43.92 23.63
N ASN A 888 -48.50 43.73 22.31
CA ASN A 888 -47.31 43.88 21.46
C ASN A 888 -46.58 45.24 21.54
N ARG A 889 -45.24 45.24 21.45
CA ARG A 889 -44.51 45.60 20.20
C ARG A 889 -42.98 45.51 20.31
N THR A 890 -42.35 45.24 19.17
CA THR A 890 -40.91 45.44 18.88
C THR A 890 -40.67 46.79 18.20
N ALA A 891 -39.48 47.39 18.40
CA ALA A 891 -38.72 48.16 17.41
C ALA A 891 -37.34 48.57 17.99
N GLU A 892 -36.35 48.75 17.12
CA GLU A 892 -34.98 49.20 17.46
C GLU A 892 -34.81 50.72 17.28
N THR A 893 -33.75 51.29 17.88
CA THR A 893 -32.94 52.45 17.45
C THR A 893 -31.84 52.69 18.49
N GLY A 894 -30.62 53.14 18.20
CA GLY A 894 -29.96 53.44 16.91
C GLY A 894 -28.44 53.67 17.13
N ASP A 895 -27.64 53.72 16.06
CA ASP A 895 -26.17 53.65 16.08
C ASP A 895 -25.41 54.92 16.54
N GLU A 896 -24.11 54.77 16.86
CA GLU A 896 -23.11 55.79 16.47
C GLU A 896 -21.71 55.23 16.09
N HIS A 897 -21.49 55.05 14.79
CA HIS A 897 -20.26 55.28 14.00
C HIS A 897 -18.81 55.01 14.55
N LYS A 898 -18.06 54.15 13.83
CA LYS A 898 -17.06 54.58 12.80
C LYS A 898 -16.45 53.43 11.95
N MET A 899 -16.09 53.74 10.70
CA MET A 899 -15.43 52.88 9.68
C MET A 899 -14.06 53.48 9.28
N PRO A 900 -13.16 52.69 8.64
CA PRO A 900 -13.03 52.63 7.16
C PRO A 900 -13.11 51.17 6.61
N TRP A 901 -13.73 50.84 5.46
CA TRP A 901 -13.37 51.14 4.04
C TRP A 901 -12.08 50.40 3.57
N ILE A 902 -11.96 49.78 2.38
CA ILE A 902 -12.81 49.52 1.18
C ILE A 902 -12.03 48.47 0.31
N PHE A 903 -12.49 47.63 -0.65
CA PHE A 903 -13.73 47.21 -1.36
C PHE A 903 -13.51 45.72 -1.83
N GLY A 904 -14.39 44.98 -2.52
CA GLY A 904 -15.80 45.17 -2.92
C GLY A 904 -16.24 44.30 -4.11
N CYS A 905 -17.53 43.88 -4.13
CA CYS A 905 -18.39 43.59 -5.32
C CYS A 905 -18.04 42.38 -6.24
N VAL A 906 -18.92 41.72 -7.03
CA VAL A 906 -20.41 41.61 -7.26
C VAL A 906 -20.57 40.48 -8.32
N ALA A 907 -21.65 39.70 -8.54
CA ALA A 907 -22.82 39.13 -7.82
C ALA A 907 -23.48 38.10 -8.81
N GLY A 908 -24.51 37.28 -8.55
CA GLY A 908 -25.36 37.03 -7.38
C GLY A 908 -26.57 36.11 -7.73
N LEU A 909 -27.46 35.86 -6.76
CA LEU A 909 -28.91 35.53 -6.83
C LEU A 909 -29.46 34.77 -8.07
N THR A 910 -30.06 33.58 -7.93
CA THR A 910 -31.46 33.29 -7.50
C THR A 910 -31.69 31.75 -7.58
N GLY A 911 -32.68 31.07 -6.98
CA GLY A 911 -33.77 31.33 -6.01
C GLY A 911 -34.21 29.97 -5.38
N ALA A 912 -34.85 29.89 -4.20
CA ALA A 912 -36.32 29.96 -4.00
C ALA A 912 -37.16 29.03 -4.92
N ALA A 913 -38.11 28.19 -4.47
CA ALA A 913 -38.50 27.83 -3.09
C ALA A 913 -39.35 26.54 -3.00
N PHE A 914 -39.18 25.79 -1.90
CA PHE A 914 -40.20 25.23 -1.00
C PHE A 914 -41.55 24.62 -1.54
N CYS A 915 -41.67 23.29 -1.36
CA CYS A 915 -42.80 22.58 -0.71
C CYS A 915 -44.14 22.23 -1.44
N LEU A 916 -44.70 21.11 -0.93
CA LEU A 916 -46.10 20.60 -1.06
C LEU A 916 -46.48 20.00 -2.45
N PHE A 917 -47.52 19.17 -2.59
CA PHE A 917 -48.61 18.79 -1.67
C PHE A 917 -48.90 17.27 -1.68
N MET A 918 -49.49 16.73 -0.60
CA MET A 918 -49.94 15.33 -0.55
C MET A 918 -51.41 15.15 -0.99
N LYS A 919 -51.70 14.06 -1.72
CA LYS A 919 -53.01 13.39 -1.95
C LYS A 919 -54.08 14.04 -2.86
N LYS A 920 -54.32 13.30 -3.95
CA LYS A 920 -55.63 12.83 -4.47
C LYS A 920 -56.67 13.85 -4.96
N ARG A 921 -56.93 13.81 -6.27
CA ARG A 921 -58.12 13.09 -6.80
C ARG A 921 -57.98 12.73 -8.30
N ILE A 922 -58.18 11.44 -8.57
CA ILE A 922 -58.82 10.84 -9.76
C ILE A 922 -58.60 11.59 -11.10
N GLN A 923 -57.64 11.12 -11.89
CA GLN A 923 -57.96 10.23 -13.02
C GLN A 923 -56.83 9.21 -13.22
#